data_AF-A0A0N0MS18-F1
#
_entry.id   AF-A0A0N0MS18-F1
#
_cell.length_a   1.000
_cell.length_b   1.000
_cell.length_c   1.000
_cell.angle_alpha   90.00
_cell.angle_beta   90.00
_cell.angle_gamma   90.00
#
_symmetry.space_group_name_H-M   'P 1'
#
loop_
_entity.id
_entity.type
_entity.pdbx_description
1 polymer ?
#
loop_
_entity_poly.entity_id
_entity_poly.type
_entity_poly.pdbx_seq_one_letter_code
_entity_poly.pdbx_strand_id
1 'polypeptide(L)'
;MWQRQVGSGGHGGREGRGGREGRRPLPGRSPSPPPRRRSGELSPADVAALQGSAGNAAVGLTLGGNSASRPVQRMEAEGSGSSSSQQQAAPQQTASPQAAPPQMEPDEVLAEIGELVDNPPMVSYGARRQGRAHDDFWMRFPRDKVGEEAEQTISETSALLFDSMKGAQERARAGDEDGGADDANNREVQGMLINDRLVFASNFNSSVDTLVEQGEEEFGETPSLTQLLTIEQSNTGRTKGLRHHEAKNLLDGLASARRKNRAIVKGQRGDGEQGRGPDPAAIALRAKLNSPVVVVDIEDENLHTLLTSEEGAGRVFLLRFGALDPKEMTKGKGKGKQTQEKAVHAEQKLLLALHHAKINPRKDIKGPIAIMGKFRPCMGCAAALKYYRERLGFEGLKFDENYGHYFQGSVDQLATHQQHIMDEHYLEYIRQMVADDITSTPAARNEAAPEGAVTRRGGPSVRVPGRYASRQADVTPAASDAEFDSDDEYVRTSQRPLDDMWTLETANTGIGKGAAAHTVPRRRHEYLTEEQGQQLTDLWNGGESGIPTSKGRQQALELADKYNGPHKMTFDYIAPYFRLAPNRLNEYVSRYRKEGHWDHVPSRSNKVPNQPKNRKKGDPAKQFTKGGALDDEGRQLIEAVIRSLGGDPWCEEWIRLRDREAGGEELPETEQLSPTKAPEEILRTLAQLRRDRQYSVPDISRFLYGGKNGDKLRKAIANKGMKALEKHEKSSGPGVVKSEDVEMGEASSSVAGPSSASASAVAGPSTGPSRKRRASSERESGREGTAPPFERERITLPLRLGAPQVPGYELRVGAGGQPYYVDEETGFSYVRVEGRMVRLREEDVDSDAEMSGAGGA
;
A
#
# COMPACT_ATOMS: atom_id res chain seq x y z
N MET A 1 60.86 14.70 11.01
CA MET A 1 60.44 15.86 11.82
C MET A 1 59.07 15.56 12.39
N TRP A 2 59.06 15.34 13.71
CA TRP A 2 57.95 15.22 14.68
C TRP A 2 56.77 14.30 14.29
N GLN A 3 56.92 12.96 14.29
CA GLN A 3 56.82 11.97 15.40
C GLN A 3 55.45 11.94 16.11
N ARG A 4 54.60 10.93 15.83
CA ARG A 4 54.50 9.59 16.47
C ARG A 4 54.02 9.62 17.93
N GLN A 5 52.88 8.97 18.21
CA GLN A 5 52.90 7.80 19.11
C GLN A 5 51.68 6.89 18.94
N VAL A 6 51.99 5.61 18.84
CA VAL A 6 51.14 4.42 18.87
C VAL A 6 51.26 3.85 20.28
N GLY A 7 50.21 3.24 20.85
CA GLY A 7 50.31 2.58 22.15
C GLY A 7 49.11 1.67 22.46
N SER A 8 49.25 0.41 22.07
CA SER A 8 48.45 -0.76 22.46
C SER A 8 48.82 -1.32 23.83
N GLY A 9 47.87 -1.98 24.50
CA GLY A 9 48.07 -2.92 25.62
C GLY A 9 46.89 -2.81 26.62
N GLY A 10 46.21 -3.84 27.10
CA GLY A 10 46.53 -5.27 27.23
C GLY A 10 46.32 -5.68 28.71
N HIS A 11 45.63 -6.81 28.93
CA HIS A 11 45.36 -7.50 30.22
C HIS A 11 44.31 -6.87 31.15
N GLY A 12 43.44 -7.63 31.84
CA GLY A 12 43.27 -9.08 31.98
C GLY A 12 42.69 -9.41 33.35
N GLY A 13 41.61 -10.21 33.39
CA GLY A 13 41.16 -11.02 34.54
C GLY A 13 40.72 -10.26 35.81
N ARG A 14 40.08 -10.87 36.82
CA ARG A 14 39.41 -12.15 37.03
C ARG A 14 38.85 -12.07 38.48
N GLU A 15 37.65 -12.59 38.70
CA GLU A 15 37.13 -13.23 39.94
C GLU A 15 37.09 -12.52 41.32
N GLY A 16 36.01 -12.83 42.08
CA GLY A 16 35.98 -12.83 43.55
C GLY A 16 34.79 -12.08 44.14
N ARG A 17 33.56 -12.63 44.26
CA ARG A 17 33.03 -13.51 45.34
C ARG A 17 33.20 -13.00 46.79
N GLY A 18 32.06 -12.94 47.50
CA GLY A 18 31.91 -12.92 48.97
C GLY A 18 31.24 -11.63 49.47
N GLY A 19 30.13 -11.60 50.19
CA GLY A 19 29.46 -12.59 51.03
C GLY A 19 29.34 -12.05 52.47
N ARG A 20 28.18 -12.28 53.12
CA ARG A 20 27.75 -12.02 54.53
C ARG A 20 26.96 -10.72 54.77
N GLU A 21 25.67 -10.80 55.08
CA GLU A 21 24.97 -11.29 56.29
C GLU A 21 25.04 -10.34 57.51
N GLY A 22 23.84 -9.84 57.87
CA GLY A 22 23.35 -9.90 59.24
C GLY A 22 23.35 -8.62 60.07
N ARG A 23 22.15 -8.07 60.34
CA ARG A 23 21.50 -8.01 61.67
C ARG A 23 20.49 -6.85 61.78
N ARG A 24 19.25 -7.17 62.15
CA ARG A 24 18.29 -6.29 62.85
C ARG A 24 18.57 -6.36 64.37
N PRO A 25 18.13 -5.37 65.17
CA PRO A 25 16.81 -5.45 65.83
C PRO A 25 16.02 -4.11 65.95
N LEU A 26 14.70 -4.22 66.15
CA LEU A 26 13.69 -3.20 66.52
C LEU A 26 13.74 -2.90 68.06
N PRO A 27 12.81 -2.17 68.75
CA PRO A 27 11.61 -1.35 68.38
C PRO A 27 11.41 -0.01 69.17
N GLY A 28 10.38 0.80 68.82
CA GLY A 28 9.54 1.51 69.82
C GLY A 28 8.99 2.93 69.53
N ARG A 29 7.64 3.03 69.43
CA ARG A 29 6.68 4.14 69.77
C ARG A 29 6.78 5.48 69.01
N SER A 30 5.75 6.27 68.66
CA SER A 30 4.27 6.32 68.76
C SER A 30 3.78 7.50 67.84
N PRO A 31 2.47 7.79 67.66
CA PRO A 31 1.87 8.17 66.37
C PRO A 31 1.84 9.68 66.06
N SER A 32 1.75 10.01 64.77
CA SER A 32 1.39 11.33 64.24
C SER A 32 0.01 11.29 63.55
N PRO A 33 -0.76 12.39 63.54
CA PRO A 33 -2.19 12.42 63.21
C PRO A 33 -2.45 12.33 61.70
N PRO A 34 -3.70 12.05 61.25
CA PRO A 34 -3.98 11.83 59.84
C PRO A 34 -4.06 13.16 59.06
N PRO A 35 -3.51 13.25 57.84
CA PRO A 35 -3.89 14.33 56.95
C PRO A 35 -5.23 14.01 56.29
N ARG A 36 -6.12 15.00 56.36
CA ARG A 36 -7.40 15.06 55.65
C ARG A 36 -7.19 14.95 54.14
N ARG A 37 -8.16 14.31 53.47
CA ARG A 37 -8.30 14.17 52.02
C ARG A 37 -8.10 15.51 51.27
N ARG A 38 -7.32 15.46 50.18
CA ARG A 38 -7.52 16.31 48.99
C ARG A 38 -7.66 15.41 47.76
N SER A 39 -8.58 15.82 46.92
CA SER A 39 -9.00 15.24 45.65
C SER A 39 -7.86 15.11 44.63
N GLY A 40 -7.77 13.94 43.99
CA GLY A 40 -7.59 13.84 42.54
C GLY A 40 -6.20 14.00 41.92
N GLU A 41 -5.12 13.56 42.56
CA GLU A 41 -3.83 13.41 41.85
C GLU A 41 -3.61 11.95 41.43
N LEU A 42 -3.52 11.72 40.12
CA LEU A 42 -3.07 10.44 39.55
C LEU A 42 -1.60 10.24 39.90
N SER A 43 -1.24 9.05 40.39
CA SER A 43 0.16 8.75 40.67
C SER A 43 0.97 8.69 39.36
N PRO A 44 2.30 8.86 39.39
CA PRO A 44 3.14 8.67 38.20
C PRO A 44 2.96 7.32 37.51
N ALA A 45 2.60 6.27 38.27
CA ALA A 45 2.27 4.96 37.72
C ALA A 45 0.91 4.96 36.99
N ASP A 46 -0.08 5.69 37.50
CA ASP A 46 -1.39 5.84 36.84
C ASP A 46 -1.27 6.69 35.57
N VAL A 47 -0.43 7.73 35.58
CA VAL A 47 -0.13 8.54 34.38
C VAL A 47 0.61 7.72 33.33
N ALA A 48 1.58 6.89 33.73
CA ALA A 48 2.27 5.98 32.81
C ALA A 48 1.33 4.89 32.25
N ALA A 49 0.41 4.37 33.06
CA ALA A 49 -0.62 3.42 32.63
C ALA A 49 -1.66 4.07 31.69
N LEU A 50 -2.03 5.34 31.93
CA LEU A 50 -2.91 6.12 31.04
C LEU A 50 -2.20 6.46 29.71
N GLN A 51 -0.91 6.81 29.75
CA GLN A 51 -0.09 7.04 28.55
C GLN A 51 0.08 5.75 27.73
N GLY A 52 0.23 4.62 28.39
CA GLY A 52 0.31 3.30 27.74
C GLY A 52 -1.02 2.83 27.14
N SER A 53 -2.16 3.21 27.73
CA SER A 53 -3.49 2.73 27.30
C SER A 53 -4.23 3.67 26.34
N ALA A 54 -4.15 4.99 26.54
CA ALA A 54 -4.95 5.98 25.83
C ALA A 54 -4.11 6.98 24.97
N GLY A 55 -2.78 6.87 25.03
CA GLY A 55 -1.87 7.76 24.30
C GLY A 55 -1.76 9.17 24.91
N ASN A 56 -0.72 9.91 24.52
CA ASN A 56 -0.38 11.20 25.11
C ASN A 56 -1.46 12.29 24.95
N ALA A 57 -2.31 12.18 23.92
CA ALA A 57 -3.40 13.13 23.67
C ALA A 57 -4.54 13.01 24.70
N ALA A 58 -4.92 11.78 25.09
CA ALA A 58 -5.94 11.54 26.12
C ALA A 58 -5.44 11.91 27.53
N VAL A 59 -4.14 11.74 27.77
CA VAL A 59 -3.46 12.18 29.00
C VAL A 59 -3.42 13.72 29.07
N GLY A 60 -3.21 14.39 27.94
CA GLY A 60 -3.28 15.85 27.85
C GLY A 60 -4.68 16.42 28.16
N LEU A 61 -5.74 15.75 27.70
CA LEU A 61 -7.13 16.12 27.98
C LEU A 61 -7.54 15.87 29.44
N THR A 62 -7.04 14.80 30.06
CA THR A 62 -7.33 14.47 31.47
C THR A 62 -6.54 15.32 32.46
N LEU A 63 -5.32 15.76 32.10
CA LEU A 63 -4.49 16.65 32.92
C LEU A 63 -4.76 18.15 32.69
N GLY A 64 -5.42 18.52 31.59
CA GLY A 64 -5.69 19.92 31.19
C GLY A 64 -6.89 20.59 31.88
N GLY A 65 -7.58 19.91 32.79
CA GLY A 65 -8.78 20.41 33.47
C GLY A 65 -8.51 21.40 34.61
N ASN A 66 -7.89 22.55 34.32
CA ASN A 66 -8.13 23.87 34.93
C ASN A 66 -6.90 24.81 34.77
N SER A 67 -7.21 26.07 34.39
CA SER A 67 -6.34 27.26 34.36
C SER A 67 -5.56 27.59 33.07
N ALA A 68 -6.24 28.37 32.23
CA ALA A 68 -5.84 29.66 31.63
C ALA A 68 -4.48 29.85 30.93
N SER A 69 -4.61 30.44 29.73
CA SER A 69 -3.68 31.32 28.99
C SER A 69 -2.43 30.72 28.33
N ARG A 70 -2.60 30.32 27.06
CA ARG A 70 -1.57 30.47 26.01
C ARG A 70 -2.08 31.47 24.95
N PRO A 71 -1.23 32.35 24.41
CA PRO A 71 -1.68 33.43 23.55
C PRO A 71 -2.03 32.86 22.17
N VAL A 72 -3.32 32.87 21.85
CA VAL A 72 -3.79 32.65 20.47
C VAL A 72 -3.62 33.99 19.74
N GLN A 73 -2.82 33.98 18.69
CA GLN A 73 -2.66 35.09 17.77
C GLN A 73 -4.01 35.35 17.11
N ARG A 74 -4.59 36.51 17.41
CA ARG A 74 -5.84 37.02 16.87
C ARG A 74 -5.58 37.44 15.41
N MET A 75 -6.26 36.84 14.44
CA MET A 75 -6.48 37.50 13.16
C MET A 75 -7.66 38.46 13.35
N GLU A 76 -7.38 39.77 13.30
CA GLU A 76 -8.42 40.80 13.31
C GLU A 76 -8.93 41.05 11.88
N ALA A 77 -10.25 41.11 11.78
CA ALA A 77 -10.98 41.53 10.61
C ALA A 77 -10.92 43.06 10.46
N GLU A 78 -10.80 43.52 9.22
CA GLU A 78 -10.91 44.92 8.86
C GLU A 78 -12.31 45.47 9.23
N GLY A 79 -12.33 46.54 10.02
CA GLY A 79 -13.55 47.23 10.43
C GLY A 79 -13.22 48.57 11.09
N SER A 80 -13.39 49.63 10.31
CA SER A 80 -13.21 51.04 10.64
C SER A 80 -13.96 51.52 11.90
N GLY A 81 -13.31 52.33 12.74
CA GLY A 81 -13.98 53.10 13.79
C GLY A 81 -13.04 53.94 14.64
N SER A 82 -13.00 55.24 14.37
CA SER A 82 -12.27 56.26 15.12
C SER A 82 -12.75 56.42 16.57
N SER A 83 -11.85 56.57 17.54
CA SER A 83 -11.83 57.72 18.46
C SER A 83 -10.73 57.62 19.52
N SER A 84 -10.22 58.80 19.85
CA SER A 84 -9.11 59.17 20.72
C SER A 84 -9.38 58.95 22.21
N SER A 85 -8.35 58.54 22.96
CA SER A 85 -8.02 59.19 24.24
C SER A 85 -6.56 58.91 24.64
N GLN A 86 -5.88 59.99 25.02
CA GLN A 86 -4.52 60.04 25.52
C GLN A 86 -4.43 59.43 26.93
N GLN A 87 -3.46 58.55 27.16
CA GLN A 87 -2.83 58.44 28.48
C GLN A 87 -1.35 58.06 28.33
N GLN A 88 -0.50 58.89 28.91
CA GLN A 88 0.95 58.80 28.90
C GLN A 88 1.46 57.84 29.99
N ALA A 89 2.56 57.17 29.62
CA ALA A 89 3.73 56.78 30.44
C ALA A 89 3.72 55.44 31.21
N ALA A 90 4.48 54.48 30.67
CA ALA A 90 5.68 53.91 31.31
C ALA A 90 6.58 53.26 30.22
N PRO A 91 7.93 53.32 30.31
CA PRO A 91 8.82 52.75 29.32
C PRO A 91 8.90 51.23 29.50
N GLN A 92 8.02 50.49 28.83
CA GLN A 92 8.23 49.06 28.63
C GLN A 92 9.30 48.88 27.55
N GLN A 93 10.35 48.15 27.92
CA GLN A 93 11.32 47.61 26.97
C GLN A 93 10.54 46.85 25.89
N THR A 94 10.45 47.45 24.70
CA THR A 94 9.97 46.78 23.50
C THR A 94 10.96 45.68 23.16
N ALA A 95 10.70 44.47 23.68
CA ALA A 95 11.18 43.27 23.03
C ALA A 95 10.70 43.37 21.58
N SER A 96 11.65 43.49 20.64
CA SER A 96 11.35 43.45 19.22
C SER A 96 10.42 42.27 18.98
N PRO A 97 9.31 42.44 18.23
CA PRO A 97 8.47 41.31 17.88
C PRO A 97 9.38 40.26 17.25
N GLN A 98 9.54 39.12 17.91
CA GLN A 98 10.17 37.97 17.31
C GLN A 98 9.44 37.76 16.00
N ALA A 99 10.13 38.01 14.88
CA ALA A 99 9.61 37.72 13.57
C ALA A 99 9.05 36.31 13.63
N ALA A 100 7.79 36.15 13.20
CA ALA A 100 7.22 34.82 13.05
C ALA A 100 8.25 33.99 12.27
N PRO A 101 8.55 32.76 12.72
CA PRO A 101 9.49 31.90 12.00
C PRO A 101 9.07 31.88 10.52
N PRO A 102 10.05 31.97 9.59
CA PRO A 102 9.75 31.99 8.16
C PRO A 102 8.85 30.80 7.84
N GLN A 103 7.71 31.07 7.19
CA GLN A 103 6.83 30.02 6.71
C GLN A 103 7.58 29.27 5.61
N MET A 104 7.77 27.96 5.80
CA MET A 104 8.33 27.10 4.75
C MET A 104 7.36 27.05 3.58
N GLU A 105 7.89 27.18 2.37
CA GLU A 105 7.09 26.97 1.16
C GLU A 105 6.80 25.47 0.95
N PRO A 106 5.67 25.08 0.30
CA PRO A 106 5.34 23.68 0.08
C PRO A 106 6.44 22.86 -0.59
N ASP A 107 7.20 23.46 -1.51
CA ASP A 107 8.32 22.81 -2.21
C ASP A 107 9.50 22.54 -1.26
N GLU A 108 9.73 23.40 -0.28
CA GLU A 108 10.77 23.19 0.75
C GLU A 108 10.34 22.07 1.70
N VAL A 109 9.07 22.05 2.11
CA VAL A 109 8.50 20.95 2.91
C VAL A 109 8.62 19.62 2.18
N LEU A 110 8.32 19.57 0.88
CA LEU A 110 8.48 18.37 0.06
C LEU A 110 9.94 17.89 0.00
N ALA A 111 10.89 18.80 -0.20
CA ALA A 111 12.31 18.47 -0.26
C ALA A 111 12.79 17.86 1.07
N GLU A 112 12.44 18.49 2.19
CA GLU A 112 12.76 18.01 3.53
C GLU A 112 12.14 16.63 3.83
N ILE A 113 10.87 16.39 3.44
CA ILE A 113 10.26 15.06 3.56
C ILE A 113 11.05 14.02 2.76
N GLY A 114 11.49 14.38 1.55
CA GLY A 114 12.32 13.51 0.72
C GLY A 114 13.58 13.07 1.45
N GLU A 115 14.32 14.03 2.02
CA GLU A 115 15.56 13.77 2.78
C GLU A 115 15.31 12.91 4.04
N LEU A 116 14.26 13.21 4.80
CA LEU A 116 13.91 12.49 6.03
C LEU A 116 13.58 11.01 5.77
N VAL A 117 12.84 10.74 4.70
CA VAL A 117 12.40 9.39 4.35
C VAL A 117 13.55 8.59 3.72
N ASP A 118 14.51 9.28 3.10
CA ASP A 118 15.76 8.73 2.59
C ASP A 118 16.82 8.45 3.67
N ASN A 119 16.77 9.13 4.81
CA ASN A 119 17.82 9.06 5.83
C ASN A 119 17.30 9.27 7.28
N PRO A 120 17.14 8.23 8.12
CA PRO A 120 17.56 6.84 7.93
C PRO A 120 16.63 6.09 6.95
N PRO A 121 17.16 5.13 6.16
CA PRO A 121 16.42 4.62 5.01
C PRO A 121 15.20 3.81 5.44
N MET A 122 14.00 4.37 5.22
CA MET A 122 12.81 3.54 5.10
C MET A 122 12.95 2.67 3.85
N VAL A 123 12.76 1.37 4.03
CA VAL A 123 12.94 0.38 2.98
C VAL A 123 11.73 0.32 2.06
N SER A 124 11.98 0.20 0.76
CA SER A 124 10.93 0.02 -0.23
C SER A 124 10.38 -1.40 -0.16
N TYR A 125 9.06 -1.54 -0.07
CA TYR A 125 8.35 -2.81 -0.16
C TYR A 125 7.63 -2.97 -1.50
N GLY A 126 7.53 -4.22 -1.98
CA GLY A 126 6.87 -4.58 -3.23
C GLY A 126 5.73 -5.60 -3.07
N ALA A 127 5.12 -5.98 -4.20
CA ALA A 127 4.00 -6.91 -4.35
C ALA A 127 2.62 -6.36 -3.90
N ARG A 128 1.89 -5.73 -4.84
CA ARG A 128 0.56 -5.10 -4.68
C ARG A 128 0.51 -3.88 -3.75
N ARG A 129 1.46 -3.75 -2.82
CA ARG A 129 1.80 -2.49 -2.18
C ARG A 129 3.09 -1.94 -2.78
N GLN A 130 3.02 -0.69 -3.21
CA GLN A 130 4.20 0.14 -3.42
C GLN A 130 4.37 0.98 -2.15
N GLY A 131 5.54 1.52 -1.86
CA GLY A 131 5.73 2.42 -0.72
C GLY A 131 6.90 2.04 0.17
N ARG A 132 7.23 2.94 1.09
CA ARG A 132 8.39 2.85 1.98
C ARG A 132 7.91 2.70 3.41
N ALA A 133 8.63 1.92 4.21
CA ALA A 133 8.30 1.70 5.60
C ALA A 133 9.56 1.28 6.37
N HIS A 134 9.45 1.23 7.69
CA HIS A 134 10.49 0.66 8.54
C HIS A 134 10.75 -0.83 8.22
N ASP A 135 11.91 -1.29 8.65
CA ASP A 135 12.32 -2.69 8.49
C ASP A 135 11.52 -3.66 9.34
N ASP A 136 10.98 -3.15 10.44
CA ASP A 136 10.02 -3.82 11.30
C ASP A 136 8.65 -3.17 11.16
N PHE A 137 7.63 -3.90 11.59
CA PHE A 137 6.24 -3.46 11.63
C PHE A 137 5.65 -3.82 12.99
N TRP A 138 4.65 -3.06 13.40
CA TRP A 138 3.72 -3.53 14.42
C TRP A 138 2.63 -4.37 13.75
N MET A 139 2.64 -5.68 13.99
CA MET A 139 1.50 -6.52 13.64
C MET A 139 0.39 -6.33 14.66
N ARG A 140 -0.83 -6.09 14.16
CA ARG A 140 -2.02 -5.74 14.92
C ARG A 140 -3.01 -6.90 14.89
N PHE A 141 -3.27 -7.50 16.03
CA PHE A 141 -4.21 -8.62 16.14
C PHE A 141 -5.65 -8.11 16.29
N PRO A 142 -6.66 -8.94 15.97
CA PRO A 142 -8.05 -8.63 16.22
C PRO A 142 -8.27 -8.15 17.66
N ARG A 143 -9.13 -7.14 17.82
CA ARG A 143 -9.37 -6.50 19.11
C ARG A 143 -10.83 -6.12 19.29
N ASP A 144 -11.23 -5.88 20.52
CA ASP A 144 -12.51 -5.24 20.79
C ASP A 144 -12.50 -3.77 20.31
N LYS A 145 -13.64 -3.33 19.77
CA LYS A 145 -13.88 -2.01 19.19
C LYS A 145 -15.06 -1.30 19.87
N VAL A 146 -15.27 -1.56 21.16
CA VAL A 146 -16.22 -0.79 21.98
C VAL A 146 -15.79 0.68 21.98
N GLY A 147 -16.72 1.59 21.70
CA GLY A 147 -16.46 3.03 21.56
C GLY A 147 -16.01 3.47 20.16
N GLU A 148 -15.89 2.53 19.23
CA GLU A 148 -15.53 2.72 17.82
C GLU A 148 -16.61 2.16 16.87
N GLU A 149 -17.87 2.25 17.29
CA GLU A 149 -19.03 1.73 16.55
C GLU A 149 -19.14 2.36 15.16
N ALA A 150 -19.10 3.69 15.08
CA ALA A 150 -19.22 4.43 13.83
C ALA A 150 -18.06 4.11 12.89
N GLU A 151 -16.83 4.10 13.42
CA GLU A 151 -15.60 3.78 12.72
C GLU A 151 -15.66 2.39 12.09
N GLN A 152 -16.18 1.41 12.85
CA GLN A 152 -16.37 0.05 12.36
C GLN A 152 -17.41 0.00 11.23
N THR A 153 -18.57 0.65 11.38
CA THR A 153 -19.59 0.70 10.32
C THR A 153 -19.04 1.32 9.04
N ILE A 154 -18.38 2.48 9.14
CA ILE A 154 -17.81 3.18 7.97
C ILE A 154 -16.78 2.30 7.26
N SER A 155 -15.91 1.60 8.01
CA SER A 155 -14.92 0.69 7.45
C SER A 155 -15.55 -0.52 6.75
N GLU A 156 -16.55 -1.13 7.38
CA GLU A 156 -17.28 -2.29 6.84
C GLU A 156 -18.05 -1.89 5.56
N THR A 157 -18.78 -0.77 5.58
CA THR A 157 -19.51 -0.25 4.41
C THR A 157 -18.55 0.16 3.29
N SER A 158 -17.41 0.77 3.61
CA SER A 158 -16.36 1.09 2.63
C SER A 158 -15.75 -0.17 2.00
N ALA A 159 -15.61 -1.26 2.76
CA ALA A 159 -15.13 -2.53 2.22
C ALA A 159 -16.12 -3.16 1.22
N LEU A 160 -17.42 -3.05 1.51
CA LEU A 160 -18.48 -3.50 0.59
C LEU A 160 -18.58 -2.59 -0.65
N LEU A 161 -18.47 -1.27 -0.49
CA LEU A 161 -18.43 -0.33 -1.62
C LEU A 161 -17.21 -0.59 -2.52
N PHE A 162 -16.04 -0.86 -1.93
CA PHE A 162 -14.86 -1.24 -2.71
C PHE A 162 -15.10 -2.53 -3.51
N ASP A 163 -15.71 -3.55 -2.90
CA ASP A 163 -16.10 -4.78 -3.60
C ASP A 163 -17.10 -4.48 -4.73
N SER A 164 -18.02 -3.55 -4.49
CA SER A 164 -19.06 -3.15 -5.44
C SER A 164 -18.48 -2.42 -6.65
N MET A 165 -17.58 -1.46 -6.43
CA MET A 165 -16.84 -0.79 -7.50
C MET A 165 -16.04 -1.80 -8.34
N LYS A 166 -15.43 -2.81 -7.70
CA LYS A 166 -14.71 -3.86 -8.41
C LYS A 166 -15.63 -4.82 -9.18
N GLY A 167 -16.84 -5.05 -8.68
CA GLY A 167 -17.89 -5.80 -9.37
C GLY A 167 -18.41 -5.05 -10.59
N ALA A 168 -18.73 -3.76 -10.46
CA ALA A 168 -19.14 -2.89 -11.56
C ALA A 168 -18.08 -2.87 -12.68
N GLN A 169 -16.80 -2.71 -12.32
CA GLN A 169 -15.69 -2.78 -13.27
C GLN A 169 -15.53 -4.17 -13.92
N GLU A 170 -15.88 -5.24 -13.23
CA GLU A 170 -15.87 -6.59 -13.82
C GLU A 170 -16.99 -6.79 -14.83
N ARG A 171 -18.18 -6.24 -14.55
CA ARG A 171 -19.33 -6.27 -15.46
C ARG A 171 -19.10 -5.41 -16.69
N ALA A 172 -18.63 -4.17 -16.51
CA ALA A 172 -18.29 -3.26 -17.61
C ALA A 172 -17.26 -3.90 -18.57
N ARG A 173 -16.24 -4.57 -18.02
CA ARG A 173 -15.24 -5.32 -18.82
C ARG A 173 -15.82 -6.52 -19.56
N ALA A 174 -16.87 -7.16 -19.04
CA ALA A 174 -17.52 -8.29 -19.69
C ALA A 174 -18.47 -7.85 -20.81
N GLY A 175 -19.03 -6.63 -20.71
CA GLY A 175 -19.92 -6.04 -21.71
C GLY A 175 -19.20 -5.33 -22.86
N ASP A 176 -17.91 -5.06 -22.75
CA ASP A 176 -17.12 -4.37 -23.78
C ASP A 176 -16.43 -5.36 -24.74
N GLU A 177 -17.00 -5.50 -25.94
CA GLU A 177 -16.48 -6.39 -27.00
C GLU A 177 -15.11 -5.94 -27.54
N ASP A 178 -14.79 -4.64 -27.44
CA ASP A 178 -13.55 -4.04 -27.95
C ASP A 178 -12.44 -3.97 -26.88
N GLY A 179 -12.75 -4.32 -25.62
CA GLY A 179 -11.82 -4.31 -24.50
C GLY A 179 -11.35 -2.92 -24.09
N GLY A 180 -12.13 -1.88 -24.38
CA GLY A 180 -11.86 -0.47 -24.08
C GLY A 180 -12.19 -0.03 -22.65
N ALA A 181 -12.86 -0.86 -21.86
CA ALA A 181 -13.27 -0.54 -20.49
C ALA A 181 -12.04 -0.24 -19.63
N ASP A 182 -11.93 1.03 -19.20
CA ASP A 182 -10.83 1.52 -18.38
C ASP A 182 -10.83 0.79 -17.03
N ASP A 183 -9.84 -0.09 -16.80
CA ASP A 183 -9.63 -0.74 -15.50
C ASP A 183 -8.99 0.28 -14.54
N ALA A 184 -9.83 1.11 -13.95
CA ALA A 184 -9.41 1.97 -12.88
C ALA A 184 -8.91 1.08 -11.73
N ASN A 185 -7.60 1.15 -11.50
CA ASN A 185 -6.89 0.35 -10.52
C ASN A 185 -7.17 0.87 -9.10
N ASN A 186 -8.45 1.00 -8.72
CA ASN A 186 -8.86 1.40 -7.38
C ASN A 186 -8.10 0.61 -6.36
N ARG A 187 -7.43 1.36 -5.51
CA ARG A 187 -6.67 0.81 -4.40
C ARG A 187 -7.38 1.02 -3.08
N GLU A 188 -8.33 1.94 -2.98
CA GLU A 188 -8.99 2.27 -1.72
C GLU A 188 -10.35 2.95 -1.92
N VAL A 189 -11.21 2.74 -0.91
CA VAL A 189 -12.44 3.49 -0.65
C VAL A 189 -12.38 3.88 0.83
N GLN A 190 -12.64 5.16 1.09
CA GLN A 190 -12.74 5.75 2.43
C GLN A 190 -14.10 6.41 2.56
N GLY A 191 -14.64 6.40 3.77
CA GLY A 191 -15.88 7.05 4.14
C GLY A 191 -15.65 8.07 5.26
N MET A 192 -16.45 9.12 5.25
CA MET A 192 -16.53 10.13 6.29
C MET A 192 -17.95 10.19 6.85
N LEU A 193 -18.08 10.10 8.17
CA LEU A 193 -19.28 10.52 8.88
C LEU A 193 -19.14 12.00 9.22
N ILE A 194 -20.11 12.82 8.82
CA ILE A 194 -20.19 14.24 9.21
C ILE A 194 -21.66 14.67 9.32
N ASN A 195 -22.03 15.26 10.46
CA ASN A 195 -23.37 15.81 10.70
C ASN A 195 -24.53 14.80 10.51
N ASP A 196 -24.30 13.49 10.62
CA ASP A 196 -25.24 12.41 10.25
C ASP A 196 -25.36 12.14 8.74
N ARG A 197 -24.31 12.42 7.96
CA ARG A 197 -24.15 12.02 6.54
C ARG A 197 -23.01 11.05 6.39
N LEU A 198 -23.12 10.17 5.39
CA LEU A 198 -22.00 9.34 4.95
C LEU A 198 -21.49 9.84 3.60
N VAL A 199 -20.21 10.18 3.55
CA VAL A 199 -19.54 10.70 2.36
C VAL A 199 -18.42 9.75 2.00
N PHE A 200 -18.49 9.10 0.85
CA PHE A 200 -17.49 8.14 0.39
C PHE A 200 -16.66 8.70 -0.75
N ALA A 201 -15.38 8.37 -0.76
CA ALA A 201 -14.45 8.70 -1.82
C ALA A 201 -13.63 7.47 -2.22
N SER A 202 -13.25 7.39 -3.49
CA SER A 202 -12.30 6.43 -4.03
C SER A 202 -11.13 7.17 -4.70
N ASN A 203 -10.08 6.45 -5.08
CA ASN A 203 -8.93 7.07 -5.74
C ASN A 203 -9.27 7.75 -7.07
N PHE A 204 -10.20 7.14 -7.82
CA PHE A 204 -10.49 7.45 -9.21
C PHE A 204 -11.97 7.80 -9.37
N ASN A 205 -12.27 8.92 -10.01
CA ASN A 205 -13.64 9.35 -10.29
C ASN A 205 -14.35 8.32 -11.18
N SER A 206 -13.64 7.75 -12.16
CA SER A 206 -14.16 6.69 -13.04
C SER A 206 -14.78 5.51 -12.29
N SER A 207 -14.36 5.28 -11.05
CA SER A 207 -14.86 4.17 -10.26
C SER A 207 -16.15 4.44 -9.53
N VAL A 208 -16.38 5.72 -9.19
CA VAL A 208 -17.69 6.19 -8.77
C VAL A 208 -18.62 6.17 -9.98
N ASP A 209 -18.15 6.71 -11.10
CA ASP A 209 -18.92 6.83 -12.34
C ASP A 209 -19.37 5.44 -12.83
N THR A 210 -18.45 4.49 -13.01
CA THR A 210 -18.79 3.11 -13.42
C THR A 210 -19.72 2.40 -12.44
N LEU A 211 -19.57 2.63 -11.12
CA LEU A 211 -20.46 2.00 -10.14
C LEU A 211 -21.90 2.52 -10.28
N VAL A 212 -22.05 3.83 -10.43
CA VAL A 212 -23.37 4.47 -10.56
C VAL A 212 -24.00 4.14 -11.90
N GLU A 213 -23.26 4.23 -13.00
CA GLU A 213 -23.71 3.84 -14.34
C GLU A 213 -24.24 2.40 -14.37
N GLN A 214 -23.46 1.44 -13.83
CA GLN A 214 -23.89 0.04 -13.76
C GLN A 214 -25.11 -0.17 -12.86
N GLY A 215 -25.25 0.63 -11.80
CA GLY A 215 -26.44 0.60 -10.96
C GLY A 215 -27.67 1.19 -11.67
N GLU A 216 -27.51 2.29 -12.38
CA GLU A 216 -28.59 2.89 -13.18
C GLU A 216 -29.06 1.94 -14.29
N GLU A 217 -28.14 1.23 -14.95
CA GLU A 217 -28.45 0.20 -15.93
C GLU A 217 -29.22 -0.98 -15.32
N GLU A 218 -28.85 -1.43 -14.11
CA GLU A 218 -29.49 -2.58 -13.45
C GLU A 218 -30.87 -2.24 -12.86
N PHE A 219 -31.03 -1.03 -12.31
CA PHE A 219 -32.23 -0.63 -11.56
C PHE A 219 -33.15 0.34 -12.32
N GLY A 220 -32.70 0.94 -13.42
CA GLY A 220 -33.48 1.86 -14.26
C GLY A 220 -33.65 3.27 -13.69
N GLU A 221 -33.05 3.56 -12.54
CA GLU A 221 -33.06 4.84 -11.84
C GLU A 221 -31.76 5.02 -11.05
N THR A 222 -31.50 6.22 -10.53
CA THR A 222 -30.31 6.47 -9.70
C THR A 222 -30.35 5.58 -8.45
N PRO A 223 -29.36 4.69 -8.27
CA PRO A 223 -29.41 3.65 -7.26
C PRO A 223 -29.21 4.21 -5.84
N SER A 224 -29.86 3.59 -4.87
CA SER A 224 -29.56 3.75 -3.45
C SER A 224 -28.26 3.04 -3.06
N LEU A 225 -27.72 3.35 -1.87
CA LEU A 225 -26.50 2.67 -1.41
C LEU A 225 -26.71 1.15 -1.27
N THR A 226 -27.87 0.70 -0.79
CA THR A 226 -28.16 -0.73 -0.64
C THR A 226 -28.17 -1.47 -1.97
N GLN A 227 -28.75 -0.85 -3.01
CA GLN A 227 -28.71 -1.35 -4.38
C GLN A 227 -27.28 -1.39 -4.94
N LEU A 228 -26.48 -0.34 -4.72
CA LEU A 228 -25.07 -0.36 -5.15
C LEU A 228 -24.27 -1.49 -4.48
N LEU A 229 -24.55 -1.78 -3.20
CA LEU A 229 -23.87 -2.84 -2.45
C LEU A 229 -24.20 -4.26 -2.96
N THR A 230 -25.22 -4.45 -3.81
CA THR A 230 -25.50 -5.76 -4.43
C THR A 230 -24.69 -6.02 -5.71
N ILE A 231 -23.96 -5.02 -6.22
CA ILE A 231 -23.13 -5.12 -7.43
C ILE A 231 -21.80 -5.80 -7.11
N GLU A 232 -21.87 -7.04 -6.67
CA GLU A 232 -20.73 -7.75 -6.09
C GLU A 232 -19.64 -8.17 -7.11
N GLN A 233 -18.37 -8.11 -6.69
CA GLN A 233 -17.28 -8.74 -7.44
C GLN A 233 -17.41 -10.26 -7.41
N SER A 234 -17.07 -10.94 -8.52
CA SER A 234 -17.06 -12.41 -8.52
C SER A 234 -16.02 -12.97 -7.55
N ASN A 235 -16.27 -14.16 -6.98
CA ASN A 235 -15.29 -14.84 -6.11
C ASN A 235 -13.94 -15.08 -6.83
N THR A 236 -13.98 -15.34 -8.14
CA THR A 236 -12.79 -15.45 -8.98
C THR A 236 -12.02 -14.13 -9.05
N GLY A 237 -12.73 -13.00 -9.18
CA GLY A 237 -12.18 -11.65 -9.14
C GLY A 237 -11.55 -11.32 -7.78
N ARG A 238 -12.28 -11.55 -6.68
CA ARG A 238 -11.84 -11.30 -5.29
C ARG A 238 -10.56 -12.04 -4.94
N THR A 239 -10.52 -13.32 -5.28
CA THR A 239 -9.40 -14.23 -4.92
C THR A 239 -8.25 -14.17 -5.91
N LYS A 240 -8.39 -13.40 -7.00
CA LYS A 240 -7.42 -13.30 -8.09
C LYS A 240 -6.04 -12.92 -7.55
N GLY A 241 -5.10 -13.87 -7.58
CA GLY A 241 -3.70 -13.66 -7.17
C GLY A 241 -3.47 -13.50 -5.67
N LEU A 242 -4.46 -13.83 -4.85
CA LEU A 242 -4.29 -14.06 -3.42
C LEU A 242 -3.92 -15.53 -3.17
N ARG A 243 -3.22 -15.80 -2.07
CA ARG A 243 -3.04 -17.15 -1.56
C ARG A 243 -4.32 -17.66 -0.93
N HIS A 244 -4.41 -18.97 -0.69
CA HIS A 244 -5.61 -19.59 -0.15
C HIS A 244 -6.05 -18.98 1.19
N HIS A 245 -5.14 -18.77 2.14
CA HIS A 245 -5.47 -18.15 3.42
C HIS A 245 -5.86 -16.66 3.28
N GLU A 246 -5.18 -15.90 2.43
CA GLU A 246 -5.53 -14.49 2.14
C GLU A 246 -6.90 -14.38 1.48
N ALA A 247 -7.20 -15.28 0.54
CA ALA A 247 -8.48 -15.39 -0.13
C ALA A 247 -9.61 -15.72 0.87
N LYS A 248 -9.39 -16.71 1.74
CA LYS A 248 -10.31 -17.05 2.82
C LYS A 248 -10.55 -15.86 3.75
N ASN A 249 -9.47 -15.22 4.22
CA ASN A 249 -9.54 -14.04 5.07
C ASN A 249 -10.37 -12.89 4.48
N LEU A 250 -10.16 -12.60 3.18
CA LEU A 250 -10.93 -11.60 2.45
C LEU A 250 -12.41 -11.97 2.35
N LEU A 251 -12.71 -13.21 1.94
CA LEU A 251 -14.09 -13.68 1.77
C LEU A 251 -14.85 -13.68 3.11
N ASP A 252 -14.23 -14.18 4.18
CA ASP A 252 -14.81 -14.21 5.52
C ASP A 252 -15.04 -12.78 6.05
N GLY A 253 -14.12 -11.85 5.76
CA GLY A 253 -14.26 -10.43 6.09
C GLY A 253 -15.45 -9.78 5.40
N LEU A 254 -15.58 -9.96 4.07
CA LEU A 254 -16.70 -9.43 3.30
C LEU A 254 -18.03 -10.05 3.73
N ALA A 255 -18.07 -11.35 4.01
CA ALA A 255 -19.28 -12.03 4.50
C ALA A 255 -19.74 -11.47 5.86
N SER A 256 -18.81 -11.19 6.78
CA SER A 256 -19.12 -10.53 8.05
C SER A 256 -19.63 -9.10 7.85
N ALA A 257 -18.95 -8.31 7.01
CA ALA A 257 -19.37 -6.94 6.71
C ALA A 257 -20.79 -6.89 6.11
N ARG A 258 -21.15 -7.84 5.23
CA ARG A 258 -22.51 -8.00 4.69
C ARG A 258 -23.53 -8.29 5.77
N ARG A 259 -23.27 -9.27 6.64
CA ARG A 259 -24.18 -9.62 7.73
C ARG A 259 -24.45 -8.41 8.63
N LYS A 260 -23.40 -7.68 8.98
CA LYS A 260 -23.48 -6.47 9.79
C LYS A 260 -24.21 -5.32 9.11
N ASN A 261 -23.96 -5.07 7.82
CA ASN A 261 -24.70 -4.05 7.07
C ASN A 261 -26.18 -4.45 6.92
N ARG A 262 -26.49 -5.74 6.71
CA ARG A 262 -27.87 -6.26 6.69
C ARG A 262 -28.59 -6.00 8.01
N ALA A 263 -27.91 -6.12 9.16
CA ALA A 263 -28.48 -5.79 10.45
C ALA A 263 -28.82 -4.30 10.61
N ILE A 264 -28.02 -3.40 10.02
CA ILE A 264 -28.34 -1.96 9.97
C ILE A 264 -29.61 -1.73 9.16
N VAL A 265 -29.71 -2.36 7.99
CA VAL A 265 -30.89 -2.26 7.11
C VAL A 265 -32.16 -2.73 7.83
N LYS A 266 -32.06 -3.80 8.62
CA LYS A 266 -33.17 -4.33 9.43
C LYS A 266 -33.47 -3.52 10.69
N GLY A 267 -32.68 -2.48 10.99
CA GLY A 267 -32.81 -1.71 12.22
C GLY A 267 -32.39 -2.46 13.49
N GLN A 268 -31.75 -3.62 13.36
CA GLN A 268 -31.24 -4.42 14.47
C GLN A 268 -29.87 -3.94 14.99
N ARG A 269 -29.19 -3.09 14.21
CA ARG A 269 -27.95 -2.38 14.57
C ARG A 269 -28.13 -0.87 14.49
N GLY A 270 -27.66 -0.14 15.51
CA GLY A 270 -27.68 1.34 15.52
C GLY A 270 -27.86 1.94 16.92
N ASP A 271 -28.94 1.59 17.61
CA ASP A 271 -29.39 2.30 18.83
C ASP A 271 -28.75 1.80 20.14
N GLY A 272 -27.57 1.17 20.06
CA GLY A 272 -26.91 0.54 21.20
C GLY A 272 -27.07 -0.99 21.26
N GLU A 273 -26.88 -1.64 20.11
CA GLU A 273 -27.04 -3.09 19.94
C GLU A 273 -26.38 -3.90 21.06
N GLN A 274 -27.11 -4.82 21.71
CA GLN A 274 -26.55 -5.87 22.57
C GLN A 274 -25.46 -5.38 23.55
N GLY A 275 -25.77 -4.32 24.30
CA GLY A 275 -24.89 -3.74 25.33
C GLY A 275 -23.77 -2.84 24.78
N ARG A 276 -23.81 -2.53 23.48
CA ARG A 276 -22.88 -1.62 22.82
C ARG A 276 -23.40 -0.17 22.89
N GLY A 277 -22.52 0.81 22.73
CA GLY A 277 -22.93 2.21 22.58
C GLY A 277 -23.73 2.44 21.29
N PRO A 278 -24.41 3.60 21.16
CA PRO A 278 -25.04 3.97 19.90
C PRO A 278 -23.99 4.01 18.78
N ASP A 279 -24.39 3.65 17.56
CA ASP A 279 -23.60 3.66 16.34
C ASP A 279 -24.12 4.78 15.41
N PRO A 280 -23.57 6.01 15.53
CA PRO A 280 -24.00 7.15 14.74
C PRO A 280 -23.95 6.92 13.22
N ALA A 281 -22.98 6.14 12.73
CA ALA A 281 -22.87 5.86 11.30
C ALA A 281 -23.99 4.90 10.85
N ALA A 282 -24.32 3.88 11.65
CA ALA A 282 -25.45 3.00 11.36
C ALA A 282 -26.80 3.75 11.43
N ILE A 283 -26.96 4.66 12.40
CA ILE A 283 -28.15 5.52 12.52
C ILE A 283 -28.29 6.42 11.28
N ALA A 284 -27.20 7.10 10.88
CA ALA A 284 -27.16 7.94 9.69
C ALA A 284 -27.49 7.13 8.42
N LEU A 285 -26.90 5.94 8.26
CA LEU A 285 -27.15 5.05 7.14
C LEU A 285 -28.62 4.61 7.05
N ARG A 286 -29.24 4.30 8.19
CA ARG A 286 -30.63 3.85 8.28
C ARG A 286 -31.63 4.96 7.96
N ALA A 287 -31.32 6.21 8.32
CA ALA A 287 -32.24 7.34 8.24
C ALA A 287 -32.81 7.59 6.82
N LYS A 288 -31.99 7.44 5.77
CA LYS A 288 -32.45 7.58 4.37
C LYS A 288 -31.91 6.45 3.48
N LEU A 289 -31.97 5.23 3.97
CA LEU A 289 -31.38 4.06 3.32
C LEU A 289 -31.85 3.84 1.86
N ASN A 290 -33.14 4.09 1.58
CA ASN A 290 -33.75 3.90 0.25
C ASN A 290 -33.65 5.15 -0.64
N SER A 291 -33.00 6.21 -0.16
CA SER A 291 -32.76 7.38 -0.99
C SER A 291 -31.66 7.08 -2.02
N PRO A 292 -31.77 7.62 -3.25
CA PRO A 292 -30.69 7.59 -4.22
C PRO A 292 -29.40 8.17 -3.64
N VAL A 293 -28.26 7.56 -3.98
CA VAL A 293 -26.96 8.18 -3.67
C VAL A 293 -26.82 9.50 -4.42
N VAL A 294 -26.09 10.45 -3.84
CA VAL A 294 -25.79 11.73 -4.48
C VAL A 294 -24.34 11.71 -4.93
N VAL A 295 -24.11 11.79 -6.24
CA VAL A 295 -22.77 11.97 -6.79
C VAL A 295 -22.49 13.47 -6.84
N VAL A 296 -21.37 13.91 -6.25
CA VAL A 296 -21.05 15.34 -6.15
C VAL A 296 -19.55 15.58 -6.34
N ASP A 297 -19.21 16.61 -7.10
CA ASP A 297 -17.83 17.07 -7.24
C ASP A 297 -17.40 17.87 -6.01
N ILE A 298 -16.15 17.74 -5.58
CA ILE A 298 -15.59 18.49 -4.45
C ILE A 298 -15.70 20.02 -4.66
N GLU A 299 -15.65 20.45 -5.91
CA GLU A 299 -15.72 21.85 -6.31
C GLU A 299 -17.15 22.41 -6.41
N ASP A 300 -18.18 21.61 -6.14
CA ASP A 300 -19.58 22.04 -6.20
C ASP A 300 -19.88 23.16 -5.19
N GLU A 301 -20.44 24.27 -5.66
CA GLU A 301 -20.79 25.43 -4.83
C GLU A 301 -21.79 25.10 -3.71
N ASN A 302 -22.62 24.07 -3.90
CA ASN A 302 -23.60 23.61 -2.93
C ASN A 302 -23.03 22.59 -1.93
N LEU A 303 -21.77 22.18 -2.04
CA LEU A 303 -21.20 21.13 -1.18
C LEU A 303 -21.28 21.52 0.31
N HIS A 304 -21.08 22.80 0.66
CA HIS A 304 -21.28 23.28 2.04
C HIS A 304 -22.70 23.00 2.54
N THR A 305 -23.70 23.38 1.75
CA THR A 305 -25.12 23.17 2.06
C THR A 305 -25.43 21.68 2.17
N LEU A 306 -24.94 20.85 1.24
CA LEU A 306 -25.18 19.40 1.27
C LEU A 306 -24.63 18.75 2.55
N LEU A 307 -23.45 19.20 3.02
CA LEU A 307 -22.79 18.65 4.20
C LEU A 307 -23.31 19.22 5.54
N THR A 308 -24.05 20.33 5.54
CA THR A 308 -24.46 21.03 6.79
C THR A 308 -25.98 21.19 6.97
N SER A 309 -26.77 21.23 5.89
CA SER A 309 -28.22 21.47 5.94
C SER A 309 -29.00 20.23 6.37
N GLU A 310 -30.07 20.39 7.17
CA GLU A 310 -30.87 19.25 7.67
C GLU A 310 -31.41 18.34 6.54
N GLU A 311 -31.66 18.89 5.36
CA GLU A 311 -32.09 18.12 4.18
C GLU A 311 -31.06 17.06 3.77
N GLY A 312 -29.77 17.37 3.89
CA GLY A 312 -28.69 16.43 3.63
C GLY A 312 -28.56 15.32 4.66
N ALA A 313 -29.12 15.45 5.87
CA ALA A 313 -28.96 14.46 6.93
C ALA A 313 -29.51 13.08 6.51
N GLY A 314 -28.78 12.02 6.87
CA GLY A 314 -29.03 10.63 6.49
C GLY A 314 -28.68 10.27 5.04
N ARG A 315 -28.31 11.24 4.20
CA ARG A 315 -27.93 10.97 2.80
C ARG A 315 -26.54 10.38 2.68
N VAL A 316 -26.35 9.65 1.58
CA VAL A 316 -25.07 9.09 1.16
C VAL A 316 -24.56 9.86 -0.05
N PHE A 317 -23.32 10.32 0.03
CA PHE A 317 -22.63 11.05 -1.02
C PHE A 317 -21.46 10.24 -1.56
N LEU A 318 -21.29 10.23 -2.88
CA LEU A 318 -20.10 9.69 -3.55
C LEU A 318 -19.33 10.87 -4.17
N LEU A 319 -18.10 11.08 -3.70
CA LEU A 319 -17.30 12.22 -4.12
C LEU A 319 -16.53 11.94 -5.40
N ARG A 320 -16.57 12.93 -6.29
CA ARG A 320 -15.68 13.09 -7.44
C ARG A 320 -14.78 14.31 -7.20
N PHE A 321 -13.65 14.37 -7.90
CA PHE A 321 -12.77 15.54 -7.87
C PHE A 321 -12.56 16.02 -9.30
N GLY A 322 -13.28 17.07 -9.71
CA GLY A 322 -13.34 17.52 -11.10
C GLY A 322 -11.98 17.82 -11.71
N ALA A 323 -11.03 18.31 -10.90
CA ALA A 323 -9.64 18.55 -11.30
C ALA A 323 -8.88 17.30 -11.82
N LEU A 324 -9.41 16.08 -11.59
CA LEU A 324 -8.84 14.82 -12.08
C LEU A 324 -9.49 14.33 -13.38
N ASP A 325 -10.57 14.95 -13.85
CA ASP A 325 -11.31 14.47 -15.01
C ASP A 325 -10.46 14.59 -16.29
N PRO A 326 -10.33 13.50 -17.08
CA PRO A 326 -9.53 13.50 -18.31
C PRO A 326 -9.98 14.57 -19.32
N LYS A 327 -11.27 14.92 -19.31
CA LYS A 327 -11.89 15.90 -20.23
C LYS A 327 -11.39 17.32 -19.99
N GLU A 328 -11.09 17.72 -18.77
CA GLU A 328 -10.48 19.03 -18.47
C GLU A 328 -9.07 19.14 -19.06
N MET A 329 -8.31 18.03 -19.08
CA MET A 329 -6.94 18.00 -19.63
C MET A 329 -6.88 17.93 -21.17
N THR A 330 -8.00 17.63 -21.84
CA THR A 330 -8.07 17.62 -23.33
C THR A 330 -8.13 19.02 -23.98
N LYS A 331 -8.12 20.11 -23.19
CA LYS A 331 -8.00 21.49 -23.71
C LYS A 331 -6.57 21.88 -24.14
N GLY A 332 -5.63 20.94 -24.24
CA GLY A 332 -4.23 21.17 -24.68
C GLY A 332 -3.81 20.43 -25.97
N LYS A 333 -2.54 20.58 -26.36
CA LYS A 333 -1.90 20.01 -27.59
C LYS A 333 -1.86 18.45 -27.66
N GLY A 334 -2.65 17.76 -26.84
CA GLY A 334 -2.74 16.30 -26.72
C GLY A 334 -4.10 15.71 -27.10
N LYS A 335 -4.92 16.40 -27.92
CA LYS A 335 -6.18 15.85 -28.46
C LYS A 335 -5.97 14.42 -28.98
N GLY A 336 -6.68 13.46 -28.39
CA GLY A 336 -6.71 12.06 -28.86
C GLY A 336 -5.76 11.08 -28.17
N LYS A 337 -5.00 11.49 -27.15
CA LYS A 337 -4.32 10.51 -26.27
C LYS A 337 -5.22 10.26 -25.05
N GLN A 338 -5.67 9.01 -24.85
CA GLN A 338 -6.17 8.55 -23.55
C GLN A 338 -5.07 8.83 -22.51
N THR A 339 -5.20 9.93 -21.77
CA THR A 339 -4.36 10.18 -20.61
C THR A 339 -4.91 9.34 -19.48
N GLN A 340 -4.05 8.50 -18.87
CA GLN A 340 -4.42 7.79 -17.65
C GLN A 340 -4.96 8.78 -16.63
N GLU A 341 -6.13 8.49 -16.09
CA GLU A 341 -6.76 9.28 -15.03
C GLU A 341 -5.77 9.43 -13.86
N LYS A 342 -5.63 10.66 -13.36
CA LYS A 342 -4.81 10.92 -12.18
C LYS A 342 -5.57 10.40 -10.96
N ALA A 343 -4.87 9.71 -10.07
CA ALA A 343 -5.41 9.32 -8.77
C ALA A 343 -5.16 10.43 -7.76
N VAL A 344 -6.08 10.61 -6.81
CA VAL A 344 -5.81 11.25 -5.51
C VAL A 344 -6.21 10.26 -4.42
N HIS A 345 -5.48 10.19 -3.30
CA HIS A 345 -5.88 9.30 -2.22
C HIS A 345 -7.29 9.62 -1.70
N ALA A 346 -8.05 8.60 -1.31
CA ALA A 346 -9.46 8.76 -0.93
C ALA A 346 -9.63 9.63 0.34
N GLU A 347 -8.72 9.53 1.32
CA GLU A 347 -8.74 10.41 2.50
C GLU A 347 -8.51 11.87 2.10
N GLN A 348 -7.64 12.11 1.11
CA GLN A 348 -7.34 13.46 0.64
C GLN A 348 -8.55 14.10 -0.04
N LYS A 349 -9.34 13.33 -0.81
CA LYS A 349 -10.61 13.81 -1.38
C LYS A 349 -11.60 14.22 -0.29
N LEU A 350 -11.68 13.47 0.81
CA LEU A 350 -12.54 13.83 1.95
C LEU A 350 -12.06 15.10 2.65
N LEU A 351 -10.74 15.26 2.86
CA LEU A 351 -10.16 16.48 3.42
C LEU A 351 -10.32 17.70 2.51
N LEU A 352 -10.19 17.49 1.19
CA LEU A 352 -10.48 18.50 0.17
C LEU A 352 -11.94 18.90 0.20
N ALA A 353 -12.88 17.96 0.33
CA ALA A 353 -14.30 18.28 0.48
C ALA A 353 -14.56 19.19 1.68
N LEU A 354 -13.95 18.92 2.84
CA LEU A 354 -14.06 19.80 4.02
C LEU A 354 -13.51 21.20 3.74
N HIS A 355 -12.37 21.29 3.05
CA HIS A 355 -11.72 22.57 2.73
C HIS A 355 -12.49 23.38 1.68
N HIS A 356 -12.85 22.78 0.55
CA HIS A 356 -13.58 23.42 -0.54
C HIS A 356 -14.99 23.85 -0.12
N ALA A 357 -15.67 23.01 0.67
CA ALA A 357 -16.94 23.38 1.29
C ALA A 357 -16.79 24.42 2.41
N LYS A 358 -15.57 24.85 2.75
CA LYS A 358 -15.28 25.84 3.80
C LYS A 358 -15.92 25.49 5.15
N ILE A 359 -15.94 24.20 5.48
CA ILE A 359 -16.53 23.69 6.72
C ILE A 359 -15.77 24.29 7.89
N ASN A 360 -16.47 25.08 8.70
CA ASN A 360 -15.93 25.63 9.92
C ASN A 360 -16.16 24.63 11.07
N PRO A 361 -15.12 24.03 11.65
CA PRO A 361 -15.30 22.95 12.61
C PRO A 361 -16.01 23.36 13.89
N ARG A 362 -16.02 24.65 14.24
CA ARG A 362 -16.70 25.15 15.44
C ARG A 362 -18.17 25.52 15.21
N LYS A 363 -18.56 25.77 13.97
CA LYS A 363 -19.92 26.25 13.63
C LYS A 363 -20.73 25.19 12.89
N ASP A 364 -20.08 24.48 11.98
CA ASP A 364 -20.74 23.65 10.98
C ASP A 364 -20.79 22.17 11.40
N ILE A 365 -19.88 21.73 12.27
CA ILE A 365 -19.85 20.34 12.75
C ILE A 365 -20.74 20.19 13.97
N LYS A 366 -21.73 19.31 13.84
CA LYS A 366 -22.68 18.89 14.86
C LYS A 366 -22.50 17.39 15.05
N GLY A 367 -22.03 16.97 16.22
CA GLY A 367 -21.87 15.56 16.55
C GLY A 367 -20.54 14.94 16.09
N PRO A 368 -20.47 13.61 15.98
CA PRO A 368 -19.23 12.89 15.70
C PRO A 368 -18.79 13.10 14.24
N ILE A 369 -17.47 13.20 14.07
CA ILE A 369 -16.83 13.17 12.75
C ILE A 369 -15.77 12.07 12.72
N ALA A 370 -15.83 11.21 11.71
CA ALA A 370 -14.91 10.10 11.58
C ALA A 370 -14.57 9.85 10.11
N ILE A 371 -13.30 9.59 9.81
CA ILE A 371 -12.83 9.16 8.49
C ILE A 371 -12.20 7.77 8.63
N MET A 372 -12.84 6.77 8.03
CA MET A 372 -12.43 5.37 8.09
C MET A 372 -12.72 4.69 6.75
N GLY A 373 -12.10 3.56 6.49
CA GLY A 373 -12.34 2.86 5.23
C GLY A 373 -11.89 1.42 5.27
N LYS A 374 -11.85 0.81 4.09
CA LYS A 374 -11.38 -0.57 3.96
C LYS A 374 -9.91 -0.68 4.38
N PHE A 375 -9.11 0.27 3.89
CA PHE A 375 -7.67 0.31 4.11
C PHE A 375 -7.31 1.41 5.09
N ARG A 376 -6.13 1.27 5.70
CA ARG A 376 -5.59 2.25 6.65
C ARG A 376 -4.96 3.40 5.88
N PRO A 377 -5.00 4.63 6.42
CA PRO A 377 -4.38 5.77 5.78
C PRO A 377 -2.88 5.52 5.59
N CYS A 378 -2.35 5.95 4.46
CA CYS A 378 -0.90 6.00 4.28
C CYS A 378 -0.28 7.03 5.24
N MET A 379 1.03 6.97 5.46
CA MET A 379 1.70 7.89 6.40
C MET A 379 1.43 9.38 6.07
N GLY A 380 1.45 9.75 4.79
CA GLY A 380 1.13 11.12 4.36
C GLY A 380 -0.32 11.53 4.67
N CYS A 381 -1.29 10.68 4.31
CA CYS A 381 -2.70 10.92 4.64
C CYS A 381 -2.95 10.98 6.15
N ALA A 382 -2.28 10.15 6.94
CA ALA A 382 -2.42 10.14 8.39
C ALA A 382 -1.86 11.42 9.03
N ALA A 383 -0.74 11.95 8.51
CA ALA A 383 -0.22 13.24 8.94
C ALA A 383 -1.19 14.38 8.58
N ALA A 384 -1.81 14.35 7.40
CA ALA A 384 -2.83 15.32 7.02
C ALA A 384 -4.08 15.24 7.92
N LEU A 385 -4.55 14.03 8.25
CA LEU A 385 -5.67 13.82 9.18
C LEU A 385 -5.35 14.35 10.60
N LYS A 386 -4.12 14.12 11.09
CA LYS A 386 -3.65 14.72 12.35
C LYS A 386 -3.63 16.24 12.29
N TYR A 387 -3.13 16.81 11.20
CA TYR A 387 -3.12 18.26 10.98
C TYR A 387 -4.53 18.85 11.05
N TYR A 388 -5.51 18.25 10.36
CA TYR A 388 -6.90 18.71 10.44
C TYR A 388 -7.45 18.65 11.86
N ARG A 389 -7.21 17.53 12.55
CA ARG A 389 -7.69 17.32 13.92
C ARG A 389 -7.09 18.32 14.91
N GLU A 390 -5.77 18.49 14.87
CA GLU A 390 -5.01 19.18 15.93
C GLU A 390 -4.72 20.65 15.61
N ARG A 391 -4.69 21.04 14.33
CA ARG A 391 -4.38 22.42 13.89
C ARG A 391 -5.58 23.16 13.33
N LEU A 392 -6.37 22.51 12.48
CA LEU A 392 -7.52 23.17 11.86
C LEU A 392 -8.78 23.15 12.76
N GLY A 393 -8.71 22.52 13.92
CA GLY A 393 -9.77 22.57 14.95
C GLY A 393 -10.84 21.50 14.81
N PHE A 394 -10.61 20.45 14.00
CA PHE A 394 -11.49 19.28 13.92
C PHE A 394 -11.23 18.31 15.09
N GLU A 395 -11.28 18.80 16.34
CA GLU A 395 -10.83 18.07 17.54
C GLU A 395 -11.52 16.70 17.73
N GLY A 396 -12.76 16.55 17.24
CA GLY A 396 -13.53 15.31 17.29
C GLY A 396 -13.26 14.31 16.16
N LEU A 397 -12.34 14.60 15.23
CA LEU A 397 -12.05 13.75 14.08
C LEU A 397 -11.38 12.44 14.47
N LYS A 398 -12.13 11.36 14.34
CA LYS A 398 -11.66 9.98 14.54
C LYS A 398 -11.15 9.39 13.22
N PHE A 399 -10.00 8.74 13.23
CA PHE A 399 -9.43 8.02 12.09
C PHE A 399 -8.47 6.95 12.57
N ASP A 400 -8.05 6.02 11.69
CA ASP A 400 -7.12 4.96 12.10
C ASP A 400 -5.69 5.52 12.22
N GLU A 401 -5.25 5.74 13.46
CA GLU A 401 -3.89 6.19 13.76
C GLU A 401 -2.82 5.13 13.45
N ASN A 402 -3.19 3.89 13.13
CA ASN A 402 -2.27 2.82 12.75
C ASN A 402 -1.96 2.87 11.26
N TYR A 403 -1.31 3.94 10.82
CA TYR A 403 -1.04 4.19 9.41
C TYR A 403 -0.15 3.12 8.74
N GLY A 404 -0.30 3.05 7.42
CA GLY A 404 0.40 2.14 6.53
C GLY A 404 1.75 2.66 6.06
N HIS A 405 2.09 2.34 4.81
CA HIS A 405 3.37 2.75 4.23
C HIS A 405 3.38 4.24 3.90
N TYR A 406 4.58 4.79 3.72
CA TYR A 406 4.80 6.08 3.10
C TYR A 406 4.75 5.96 1.56
N PHE A 407 4.07 6.90 0.91
CA PHE A 407 3.98 7.00 -0.55
C PHE A 407 4.31 8.42 -0.98
N GLN A 408 5.36 8.56 -1.81
CA GLN A 408 5.75 9.87 -2.35
C GLN A 408 4.58 10.53 -3.09
N GLY A 409 3.89 9.78 -3.97
CA GLY A 409 2.76 10.30 -4.73
C GLY A 409 1.61 10.82 -3.87
N SER A 410 1.42 10.32 -2.65
CA SER A 410 0.44 10.88 -1.71
C SER A 410 0.85 12.26 -1.25
N VAL A 411 2.12 12.49 -0.95
CA VAL A 411 2.62 13.79 -0.48
C VAL A 411 2.68 14.79 -1.63
N ASP A 412 3.07 14.34 -2.83
CA ASP A 412 3.05 15.17 -4.04
C ASP A 412 1.64 15.69 -4.34
N GLN A 413 0.61 14.86 -4.13
CA GLN A 413 -0.80 15.25 -4.29
C GLN A 413 -1.24 16.27 -3.24
N LEU A 414 -0.78 16.15 -1.99
CA LEU A 414 -1.04 17.16 -0.95
C LEU A 414 -0.39 18.50 -1.31
N ALA A 415 0.86 18.49 -1.79
CA ALA A 415 1.52 19.71 -2.29
C ALA A 415 0.86 20.30 -3.54
N THR A 416 0.18 19.49 -4.34
CA THR A 416 -0.52 19.99 -5.53
C THR A 416 -1.90 20.55 -5.18
N HIS A 417 -2.65 19.86 -4.33
CA HIS A 417 -4.09 20.11 -4.15
C HIS A 417 -4.46 20.63 -2.75
N GLN A 418 -3.61 20.45 -1.75
CA GLN A 418 -3.82 20.85 -0.34
C GLN A 418 -2.63 21.67 0.18
N GLN A 419 -2.18 22.66 -0.60
CA GLN A 419 -1.04 23.50 -0.24
C GLN A 419 -1.18 24.18 1.11
N HIS A 420 -2.41 24.46 1.54
CA HIS A 420 -2.72 25.12 2.81
C HIS A 420 -2.30 24.33 4.06
N ILE A 421 -2.03 23.03 3.95
CA ILE A 421 -1.49 22.23 5.07
C ILE A 421 0.00 21.93 4.92
N MET A 422 0.63 22.27 3.79
CA MET A 422 2.02 21.92 3.50
C MET A 422 2.98 22.94 4.12
N ASP A 423 3.06 22.91 5.45
CA ASP A 423 3.90 23.79 6.26
C ASP A 423 4.84 23.00 7.20
N GLU A 424 5.57 23.73 8.05
CA GLU A 424 6.46 23.17 9.08
C GLU A 424 5.74 22.20 10.04
N HIS A 425 4.46 22.39 10.33
CA HIS A 425 3.73 21.52 11.25
C HIS A 425 3.33 20.20 10.61
N TYR A 426 2.94 20.19 9.34
CA TYR A 426 2.77 18.94 8.61
C TYR A 426 4.09 18.16 8.53
N LEU A 427 5.20 18.86 8.28
CA LEU A 427 6.54 18.30 8.30
C LEU A 427 6.89 17.70 9.67
N GLU A 428 6.55 18.38 10.77
CA GLU A 428 6.75 17.90 12.14
C GLU A 428 6.02 16.56 12.39
N TYR A 429 4.77 16.42 11.91
CA TYR A 429 4.05 15.14 12.02
C TYR A 429 4.74 14.02 11.24
N ILE A 430 5.24 14.29 10.03
CA ILE A 430 6.00 13.31 9.25
C ILE A 430 7.32 12.95 9.96
N ARG A 431 8.06 13.93 10.48
CA ARG A 431 9.29 13.71 11.25
C ARG A 431 9.04 12.79 12.44
N GLN A 432 7.99 13.07 13.22
CA GLN A 432 7.61 12.23 14.36
C GLN A 432 7.24 10.81 13.91
N MET A 433 6.47 10.67 12.82
CA MET A 433 6.07 9.38 12.26
C MET A 433 7.27 8.56 11.74
N VAL A 434 8.28 9.20 11.18
CA VAL A 434 9.50 8.54 10.71
C VAL A 434 10.42 8.15 11.87
N ALA A 435 10.62 9.06 12.84
CA ALA A 435 11.54 8.86 13.96
C ALA A 435 11.03 7.87 15.00
N ASP A 436 9.79 8.04 15.46
CA ASP A 436 9.31 7.43 16.70
C ASP A 436 8.33 6.27 16.47
N ASP A 437 7.83 6.10 15.24
CA ASP A 437 6.67 5.26 15.00
C ASP A 437 6.84 4.29 13.82
N ILE A 438 7.11 3.05 14.18
CA ILE A 438 7.14 1.91 13.27
C ILE A 438 5.74 1.73 12.64
N THR A 439 5.71 1.65 11.31
CA THR A 439 4.46 1.42 10.56
C THR A 439 3.72 0.15 11.01
N SER A 440 2.40 0.13 10.87
CA SER A 440 1.57 -0.99 11.33
C SER A 440 1.15 -1.92 10.19
N THR A 441 0.80 -3.16 10.50
CA THR A 441 0.25 -4.16 9.57
C THR A 441 -0.82 -5.02 10.26
N PRO A 442 -1.95 -5.36 9.62
CA PRO A 442 -2.97 -6.19 10.25
C PRO A 442 -2.52 -7.66 10.26
N ALA A 443 -2.84 -8.37 11.35
CA ALA A 443 -2.89 -9.83 11.38
C ALA A 443 -4.11 -10.34 10.60
N ALA A 444 -4.19 -11.65 10.35
CA ALA A 444 -5.39 -12.24 9.78
C ALA A 444 -6.58 -12.12 10.74
N ARG A 445 -7.78 -12.14 10.17
CA ARG A 445 -9.03 -11.90 10.89
C ARG A 445 -9.26 -12.94 11.99
N ASN A 446 -8.89 -14.20 11.78
CA ASN A 446 -9.07 -15.28 12.75
C ASN A 446 -7.82 -15.52 13.61
N GLU A 447 -6.86 -14.60 13.61
CA GLU A 447 -5.57 -14.84 14.24
C GLU A 447 -5.58 -14.36 15.70
N ALA A 448 -5.21 -15.24 16.64
CA ALA A 448 -5.08 -14.88 18.05
C ALA A 448 -3.79 -14.10 18.29
N ALA A 449 -3.84 -13.16 19.23
CA ALA A 449 -2.62 -12.48 19.68
C ALA A 449 -1.73 -13.48 20.45
N PRO A 450 -0.42 -13.55 20.16
CA PRO A 450 0.49 -14.43 20.88
C PRO A 450 0.69 -13.96 22.32
N GLU A 451 1.13 -14.88 23.18
CA GLU A 451 1.56 -14.54 24.54
C GLU A 451 2.70 -13.50 24.50
N GLY A 452 2.60 -12.44 25.29
CA GLY A 452 3.55 -11.32 25.29
C GLY A 452 3.28 -10.23 24.25
N ALA A 453 2.17 -10.31 23.49
CA ALA A 453 1.70 -9.17 22.71
C ALA A 453 1.46 -7.95 23.62
N VAL A 454 2.01 -6.79 23.21
CA VAL A 454 1.86 -5.54 23.96
C VAL A 454 0.59 -4.82 23.52
N THR A 455 -0.07 -4.14 24.45
CA THR A 455 -1.18 -3.24 24.12
C THR A 455 -0.63 -1.92 23.62
N ARG A 456 -0.93 -1.56 22.38
CA ARG A 456 -0.54 -0.28 21.75
C ARG A 456 -1.74 0.26 21.00
N ARG A 457 -1.98 1.57 20.96
CA ARG A 457 -3.06 2.18 20.13
C ARG A 457 -4.39 1.40 20.19
N GLY A 458 -4.83 1.08 21.41
CA GLY A 458 -6.09 0.41 21.66
C GLY A 458 -6.15 -1.10 21.43
N GLY A 459 -5.04 -1.83 21.18
CA GLY A 459 -5.13 -3.29 21.03
C GLY A 459 -3.81 -4.07 21.04
N PRO A 460 -3.91 -5.41 21.07
CA PRO A 460 -2.75 -6.32 21.14
C PRO A 460 -1.91 -6.23 19.87
N SER A 461 -0.59 -6.19 20.06
CA SER A 461 0.37 -6.03 18.97
C SER A 461 1.70 -6.68 19.28
N VAL A 462 2.39 -7.10 18.22
CA VAL A 462 3.75 -7.60 18.34
C VAL A 462 4.63 -6.97 17.26
N ARG A 463 5.91 -6.77 17.56
CA ARG A 463 6.88 -6.25 16.59
C ARG A 463 7.36 -7.39 15.72
N VAL A 464 7.28 -7.21 14.41
CA VAL A 464 7.54 -8.26 13.42
C VAL A 464 8.42 -7.70 12.31
N PRO A 465 9.37 -8.48 11.76
CA PRO A 465 10.06 -8.11 10.53
C PRO A 465 9.06 -7.81 9.39
N GLY A 466 9.34 -6.82 8.54
CA GLY A 466 8.42 -6.42 7.47
C GLY A 466 8.10 -7.48 6.42
N ARG A 467 8.92 -8.55 6.33
CA ARG A 467 8.57 -9.74 5.53
C ARG A 467 7.27 -10.43 5.98
N TYR A 468 6.80 -10.16 7.19
CA TYR A 468 5.55 -10.68 7.73
C TYR A 468 4.39 -9.69 7.61
N ALA A 469 4.62 -8.49 7.08
CA ALA A 469 3.54 -7.55 6.88
C ALA A 469 2.56 -8.07 5.81
N SER A 470 1.27 -7.97 6.13
CA SER A 470 0.18 -8.37 5.24
C SER A 470 0.26 -7.66 3.89
N ARG A 471 -0.05 -8.38 2.80
CA ARG A 471 -0.19 -7.79 1.46
C ARG A 471 -1.40 -6.89 1.35
N GLN A 472 -2.42 -7.08 2.18
CA GLN A 472 -3.64 -6.29 2.20
C GLN A 472 -3.57 -5.24 3.31
N ALA A 473 -3.81 -3.97 2.97
CA ALA A 473 -3.68 -2.81 3.87
C ALA A 473 -4.84 -2.60 4.83
N ASP A 474 -5.59 -3.67 5.09
CA ASP A 474 -6.86 -3.61 5.78
C ASP A 474 -6.69 -3.01 7.18
N VAL A 475 -7.77 -2.41 7.68
CA VAL A 475 -7.83 -1.97 9.08
C VAL A 475 -7.69 -3.15 10.04
N THR A 476 -7.31 -2.85 11.28
CA THR A 476 -7.25 -3.89 12.32
C THR A 476 -8.62 -4.57 12.45
N PRO A 477 -8.70 -5.91 12.33
CA PRO A 477 -9.97 -6.64 12.45
C PRO A 477 -10.63 -6.44 13.82
N ALA A 478 -11.97 -6.48 13.84
CA ALA A 478 -12.70 -6.61 15.10
C ALA A 478 -12.60 -8.06 15.61
N ALA A 479 -12.45 -8.22 16.92
CA ALA A 479 -12.54 -9.52 17.60
C ALA A 479 -13.98 -10.03 17.66
N SER A 480 -14.98 -9.18 17.40
CA SER A 480 -16.37 -9.57 17.29
C SER A 480 -16.76 -10.00 15.88
N ASP A 481 -17.76 -10.89 15.79
CA ASP A 481 -18.48 -11.20 14.55
C ASP A 481 -19.98 -10.92 14.72
N ALA A 482 -20.69 -11.10 13.62
CA ALA A 482 -22.13 -11.09 13.55
C ALA A 482 -22.62 -12.43 13.03
N GLU A 483 -23.66 -12.93 13.65
CA GLU A 483 -24.42 -14.11 13.26
C GLU A 483 -25.90 -13.71 13.13
N PHE A 484 -26.64 -14.51 12.37
CA PHE A 484 -28.09 -14.47 12.40
C PHE A 484 -28.55 -15.82 12.92
N ASP A 485 -29.46 -15.81 13.88
CA ASP A 485 -30.06 -17.05 14.38
C ASP A 485 -31.12 -17.60 13.40
N SER A 486 -31.82 -18.64 13.81
CA SER A 486 -32.87 -19.27 12.99
C SER A 486 -34.03 -18.33 12.66
N ASP A 487 -34.26 -17.32 13.49
CA ASP A 487 -35.33 -16.34 13.35
C ASP A 487 -34.87 -15.09 12.56
N ASP A 488 -33.65 -15.14 12.00
CA ASP A 488 -33.04 -14.06 11.24
C ASP A 488 -32.84 -12.79 12.09
N GLU A 489 -32.75 -12.96 13.42
CA GLU A 489 -32.34 -11.95 14.38
C GLU A 489 -30.83 -11.82 14.43
N TYR A 490 -30.36 -10.58 14.47
CA TYR A 490 -28.93 -10.29 14.54
C TYR A 490 -28.39 -10.62 15.93
N VAL A 491 -27.40 -11.50 15.98
CA VAL A 491 -26.67 -11.86 17.19
C VAL A 491 -25.20 -11.46 17.04
N ARG A 492 -24.72 -10.59 17.92
CA ARG A 492 -23.31 -10.22 18.00
C ARG A 492 -22.56 -11.27 18.80
N THR A 493 -21.64 -11.95 18.14
CA THR A 493 -20.64 -12.78 18.79
C THR A 493 -19.53 -11.86 19.30
N SER A 494 -19.59 -11.48 20.58
CA SER A 494 -18.68 -10.50 21.21
C SER A 494 -17.21 -10.91 21.09
N GLN A 495 -16.93 -12.22 21.15
CA GLN A 495 -15.63 -12.82 20.91
C GLN A 495 -15.77 -13.96 19.91
N ARG A 496 -15.31 -13.73 18.68
CA ARG A 496 -15.17 -14.78 17.68
C ARG A 496 -14.00 -15.69 18.06
N PRO A 497 -14.09 -17.01 17.80
CA PRO A 497 -12.94 -17.91 17.94
C PRO A 497 -11.75 -17.41 17.11
N LEU A 498 -10.59 -17.31 17.76
CA LEU A 498 -9.32 -16.96 17.16
C LEU A 498 -8.36 -18.15 17.30
N ASP A 499 -7.61 -18.41 16.24
CA ASP A 499 -6.65 -19.49 16.12
C ASP A 499 -5.21 -18.95 16.28
N ASP A 500 -4.34 -19.67 17.00
CA ASP A 500 -2.91 -19.35 17.04
C ASP A 500 -2.24 -19.81 15.75
N MET A 501 -2.40 -18.99 14.70
CA MET A 501 -1.83 -19.23 13.38
C MET A 501 -0.56 -18.42 13.10
N TRP A 502 -0.19 -17.51 14.01
CA TRP A 502 0.96 -16.63 13.84
C TRP A 502 2.29 -17.39 13.82
N THR A 503 2.36 -18.52 14.50
CA THR A 503 3.55 -19.38 14.57
C THR A 503 3.69 -20.32 13.37
N LEU A 504 2.66 -20.45 12.52
CA LEU A 504 2.69 -21.33 11.34
C LEU A 504 3.53 -20.75 10.21
N GLU A 505 4.07 -21.62 9.37
CA GLU A 505 4.93 -21.24 8.22
C GLU A 505 4.25 -20.25 7.25
N THR A 506 2.91 -20.20 7.25
CA THR A 506 2.10 -19.22 6.51
C THR A 506 2.20 -17.77 7.01
N ALA A 507 2.64 -17.54 8.24
CA ALA A 507 2.96 -16.19 8.72
C ALA A 507 4.20 -15.62 8.03
N ASN A 508 5.08 -16.49 7.50
CA ASN A 508 6.35 -16.08 6.88
C ASN A 508 6.21 -15.43 5.49
N THR A 509 4.98 -15.31 4.99
CA THR A 509 4.73 -15.15 3.56
C THR A 509 4.34 -13.72 3.10
N GLY A 510 4.55 -12.70 3.93
CA GLY A 510 4.13 -11.30 3.70
C GLY A 510 4.75 -10.56 2.50
N ILE A 511 4.82 -9.23 2.59
CA ILE A 511 5.41 -8.36 1.54
C ILE A 511 6.95 -8.45 1.55
N GLY A 512 7.57 -8.54 0.37
CA GLY A 512 9.04 -8.61 0.25
C GLY A 512 9.69 -7.23 0.21
N LYS A 513 10.93 -7.11 0.73
CA LYS A 513 11.78 -5.91 0.59
C LYS A 513 12.32 -5.82 -0.85
N GLY A 514 12.25 -4.65 -1.46
CA GLY A 514 12.96 -4.31 -2.69
C GLY A 514 12.10 -4.01 -3.92
N ALA A 515 12.62 -3.11 -4.76
CA ALA A 515 11.99 -2.57 -5.94
C ALA A 515 12.00 -3.56 -7.12
N ALA A 516 10.81 -4.04 -7.46
CA ALA A 516 10.49 -4.37 -8.84
C ALA A 516 9.02 -4.01 -9.07
N ALA A 517 8.81 -2.84 -9.65
CA ALA A 517 7.70 -2.61 -10.57
C ALA A 517 7.88 -3.56 -11.76
N HIS A 518 7.69 -4.85 -11.53
CA HIS A 518 7.50 -5.84 -12.55
C HIS A 518 6.28 -6.62 -12.10
N THR A 519 5.34 -6.79 -13.02
CA THR A 519 4.29 -7.81 -12.99
C THR A 519 4.86 -9.07 -12.37
N VAL A 520 4.72 -9.26 -11.05
CA VAL A 520 5.17 -10.46 -10.35
C VAL A 520 4.26 -11.54 -10.89
N PRO A 521 4.73 -12.37 -11.83
CA PRO A 521 3.83 -13.34 -12.39
C PRO A 521 3.72 -14.41 -11.30
N ARG A 522 2.50 -14.67 -10.83
CA ARG A 522 2.15 -15.58 -9.72
C ARG A 522 3.16 -16.73 -9.58
N ARG A 523 3.84 -16.80 -8.44
CA ARG A 523 4.61 -17.97 -8.02
C ARG A 523 3.60 -19.05 -7.66
N ARG A 524 3.49 -20.10 -8.48
CA ARG A 524 2.70 -21.29 -8.15
C ARG A 524 3.60 -22.16 -7.28
N HIS A 525 3.27 -22.23 -5.98
CA HIS A 525 3.74 -23.18 -4.96
C HIS A 525 5.26 -23.42 -4.87
N GLU A 526 5.88 -22.95 -3.79
CA GLU A 526 7.33 -22.98 -3.53
C GLU A 526 7.85 -24.35 -3.07
N TYR A 527 7.14 -25.45 -3.27
CA TYR A 527 7.57 -26.77 -2.77
C TYR A 527 7.64 -27.81 -3.89
N LEU A 528 8.83 -28.40 -4.07
CA LEU A 528 8.98 -29.68 -4.75
C LEU A 528 8.36 -30.75 -3.85
N THR A 529 7.60 -31.69 -4.43
CA THR A 529 7.20 -32.88 -3.66
C THR A 529 8.43 -33.69 -3.27
N GLU A 530 8.33 -34.50 -2.23
CA GLU A 530 9.43 -35.38 -1.79
C GLU A 530 9.92 -36.28 -2.94
N GLU A 531 8.99 -36.78 -3.76
CA GLU A 531 9.29 -37.54 -4.99
C GLU A 531 10.08 -36.73 -6.02
N GLN A 532 9.74 -35.45 -6.23
CA GLN A 532 10.45 -34.58 -7.18
C GLN A 532 11.85 -34.21 -6.67
N GLY A 533 11.99 -33.97 -5.36
CA GLY A 533 13.28 -33.74 -4.71
C GLY A 533 14.19 -34.98 -4.80
N GLN A 534 13.63 -36.15 -4.54
CA GLN A 534 14.35 -37.42 -4.66
C GLN A 534 14.76 -37.69 -6.10
N GLN A 535 13.87 -37.46 -7.07
CA GLN A 535 14.17 -37.60 -8.50
C GLN A 535 15.35 -36.72 -8.95
N LEU A 536 15.39 -35.45 -8.53
CA LEU A 536 16.52 -34.56 -8.83
C LEU A 536 17.82 -35.07 -8.20
N THR A 537 17.73 -35.56 -6.96
CA THR A 537 18.87 -36.09 -6.20
C THR A 537 19.44 -37.34 -6.86
N ASP A 538 18.58 -38.27 -7.26
CA ASP A 538 18.96 -39.55 -7.88
C ASP A 538 19.54 -39.33 -9.28
N LEU A 539 18.94 -38.44 -10.07
CA LEU A 539 19.42 -38.10 -11.40
C LEU A 539 20.80 -37.42 -11.35
N TRP A 540 21.05 -36.57 -10.36
CA TRP A 540 22.29 -35.82 -10.24
C TRP A 540 23.43 -36.60 -9.57
N ASN A 541 23.12 -37.31 -8.48
CA ASN A 541 24.10 -37.99 -7.63
C ASN A 541 24.19 -39.50 -7.89
N GLY A 542 23.24 -40.08 -8.62
CA GLY A 542 23.06 -41.53 -8.72
C GLY A 542 22.22 -42.04 -7.55
N GLY A 543 21.13 -42.77 -7.84
CA GLY A 543 20.30 -43.42 -6.81
C GLY A 543 21.00 -44.63 -6.17
N GLU A 544 20.27 -45.38 -5.34
CA GLU A 544 20.81 -46.52 -4.56
C GLU A 544 21.52 -47.61 -5.39
N SER A 545 21.26 -47.69 -6.70
CA SER A 545 21.75 -48.76 -7.57
C SER A 545 22.72 -48.33 -8.69
N GLY A 546 23.27 -47.10 -8.70
CA GLY A 546 24.19 -46.75 -9.79
C GLY A 546 24.94 -45.43 -9.70
N ILE A 547 26.16 -45.44 -10.26
CA ILE A 547 27.04 -44.28 -10.45
C ILE A 547 26.30 -43.22 -11.32
N PRO A 548 26.38 -41.92 -10.99
CA PRO A 548 25.70 -40.87 -11.74
C PRO A 548 26.13 -40.88 -13.21
N THR A 549 25.15 -40.95 -14.11
CA THR A 549 25.37 -40.91 -15.56
C THR A 549 25.32 -39.47 -16.08
N SER A 550 26.01 -39.19 -17.19
CA SER A 550 25.92 -37.91 -17.88
C SER A 550 24.48 -37.58 -18.29
N LYS A 551 23.76 -38.58 -18.79
CA LYS A 551 22.34 -38.50 -19.15
C LYS A 551 21.45 -38.17 -17.95
N GLY A 552 21.69 -38.78 -16.79
CA GLY A 552 20.96 -38.49 -15.56
C GLY A 552 21.18 -37.05 -15.09
N ARG A 553 22.43 -36.60 -15.00
CA ARG A 553 22.75 -35.22 -14.59
C ARG A 553 22.13 -34.18 -15.49
N GLN A 554 22.04 -34.49 -16.76
CA GLN A 554 21.41 -33.62 -17.72
C GLN A 554 19.90 -33.56 -17.56
N GLN A 555 19.23 -34.70 -17.38
CA GLN A 555 17.80 -34.73 -17.06
C GLN A 555 17.50 -33.97 -15.77
N ALA A 556 18.39 -34.02 -14.78
CA ALA A 556 18.28 -33.20 -13.58
C ALA A 556 18.33 -31.69 -13.91
N LEU A 557 19.27 -31.25 -14.76
CA LEU A 557 19.35 -29.83 -15.17
C LEU A 557 18.13 -29.37 -15.98
N GLU A 558 17.59 -30.23 -16.83
CA GLU A 558 16.35 -29.97 -17.56
C GLU A 558 15.15 -29.81 -16.61
N LEU A 559 15.03 -30.68 -15.62
CA LEU A 559 14.00 -30.58 -14.58
C LEU A 559 14.20 -29.31 -13.74
N ALA A 560 15.44 -29.01 -13.31
CA ALA A 560 15.74 -27.78 -12.58
C ALA A 560 15.41 -26.51 -13.39
N ASP A 561 15.65 -26.53 -14.71
CA ASP A 561 15.26 -25.45 -15.60
C ASP A 561 13.75 -25.31 -15.71
N LYS A 562 13.04 -26.44 -15.85
CA LYS A 562 11.57 -26.49 -15.88
C LYS A 562 10.96 -25.99 -14.56
N TYR A 563 11.56 -26.34 -13.43
CA TYR A 563 11.13 -25.86 -12.11
C TYR A 563 11.45 -24.37 -11.92
N ASN A 564 12.58 -23.88 -12.43
CA ASN A 564 12.96 -22.47 -12.35
C ASN A 564 12.11 -21.57 -13.29
N GLY A 565 11.89 -21.97 -14.54
CA GLY A 565 11.22 -21.15 -15.55
C GLY A 565 9.69 -21.18 -15.41
N PRO A 566 9.00 -22.20 -15.95
CA PRO A 566 7.55 -22.37 -15.85
C PRO A 566 6.99 -22.33 -14.42
N HIS A 567 7.67 -22.94 -13.45
CA HIS A 567 7.20 -23.04 -12.07
C HIS A 567 7.76 -21.97 -11.12
N LYS A 568 8.70 -21.12 -11.59
CA LYS A 568 9.26 -19.97 -10.85
C LYS A 568 9.90 -20.29 -9.50
N MET A 569 10.47 -21.48 -9.35
CA MET A 569 11.24 -21.85 -8.17
C MET A 569 12.62 -21.20 -8.17
N THR A 570 13.10 -20.78 -7.00
CA THR A 570 14.44 -20.19 -6.85
C THR A 570 15.53 -21.27 -6.84
N PHE A 571 16.74 -20.92 -7.27
CA PHE A 571 17.87 -21.85 -7.16
C PHE A 571 18.27 -22.10 -5.71
N ASP A 572 17.96 -21.20 -4.78
CA ASP A 572 18.16 -21.43 -3.35
C ASP A 572 17.39 -22.66 -2.84
N TYR A 573 16.23 -22.92 -3.43
CA TYR A 573 15.38 -24.07 -3.08
C TYR A 573 15.76 -25.35 -3.84
N ILE A 574 16.18 -25.24 -5.09
CA ILE A 574 16.50 -26.40 -5.94
C ILE A 574 17.92 -26.92 -5.65
N ALA A 575 18.88 -26.05 -5.37
CA ALA A 575 20.30 -26.38 -5.24
C ALA A 575 20.67 -27.40 -4.13
N PRO A 576 19.96 -27.48 -2.99
CA PRO A 576 20.18 -28.54 -2.00
C PRO A 576 20.09 -29.96 -2.57
N TYR A 577 19.15 -30.22 -3.49
CA TYR A 577 18.98 -31.54 -4.14
C TYR A 577 20.15 -31.89 -5.09
N PHE A 578 20.87 -30.87 -5.55
CA PHE A 578 22.09 -31.02 -6.36
C PHE A 578 23.37 -31.05 -5.51
N ARG A 579 23.26 -30.78 -4.20
CA ARG A 579 24.41 -30.51 -3.30
C ARG A 579 25.36 -29.45 -3.85
N LEU A 580 24.79 -28.43 -4.49
CA LEU A 580 25.52 -27.30 -5.06
C LEU A 580 25.14 -26.00 -4.36
N ALA A 581 26.02 -25.01 -4.45
CA ALA A 581 25.64 -23.63 -4.14
C ALA A 581 24.63 -23.11 -5.19
N PRO A 582 23.66 -22.26 -4.82
CA PRO A 582 22.64 -21.73 -5.73
C PRO A 582 23.23 -21.05 -6.98
N ASN A 583 24.28 -20.25 -6.80
CA ASN A 583 24.99 -19.59 -7.90
C ASN A 583 25.60 -20.59 -8.88
N ARG A 584 26.12 -21.71 -8.35
CA ARG A 584 26.77 -22.75 -9.16
C ARG A 584 25.74 -23.58 -9.93
N LEU A 585 24.59 -23.88 -9.33
CA LEU A 585 23.48 -24.49 -10.06
C LEU A 585 22.93 -23.56 -11.14
N ASN A 586 22.79 -22.26 -10.84
CA ASN A 586 22.37 -21.25 -11.80
C ASN A 586 23.33 -21.20 -13.01
N GLU A 587 24.65 -21.29 -12.79
CA GLU A 587 25.62 -21.37 -13.88
C GLU A 587 25.39 -22.60 -14.77
N TYR A 588 25.13 -23.77 -14.18
CA TYR A 588 24.87 -25.00 -14.93
C TYR A 588 23.55 -24.94 -15.71
N VAL A 589 22.47 -24.46 -15.10
CA VAL A 589 21.17 -24.30 -15.77
C VAL A 589 21.23 -23.20 -16.82
N SER A 590 21.92 -22.10 -16.55
CA SER A 590 22.17 -21.04 -17.54
C SER A 590 23.00 -21.54 -18.73
N ARG A 591 23.94 -22.46 -18.49
CA ARG A 591 24.70 -23.12 -19.55
C ARG A 591 23.81 -24.06 -20.36
N TYR A 592 23.01 -24.89 -19.70
CA TYR A 592 22.00 -25.75 -20.33
C TYR A 592 21.03 -24.94 -21.21
N ARG A 593 20.48 -23.83 -20.72
CA ARG A 593 19.60 -22.93 -21.51
C ARG A 593 20.26 -22.39 -22.78
N LYS A 594 21.57 -22.15 -22.73
CA LYS A 594 22.33 -21.55 -23.84
C LYS A 594 22.82 -22.59 -24.84
N GLU A 595 23.21 -23.76 -24.37
CA GLU A 595 23.97 -24.75 -25.14
C GLU A 595 23.15 -26.03 -25.44
N GLY A 596 22.02 -26.24 -24.78
CA GLY A 596 21.16 -27.40 -24.97
C GLY A 596 21.79 -28.70 -24.43
N HIS A 597 21.55 -29.81 -25.15
CA HIS A 597 21.96 -31.15 -24.73
C HIS A 597 23.49 -31.29 -24.67
N TRP A 598 24.05 -31.75 -23.55
CA TRP A 598 25.50 -31.91 -23.40
C TRP A 598 25.97 -33.25 -23.97
N ASP A 599 26.28 -33.28 -25.26
CA ASP A 599 26.99 -34.40 -25.86
C ASP A 599 28.50 -34.22 -25.66
N HIS A 600 28.97 -34.32 -24.42
CA HIS A 600 30.41 -34.29 -24.17
C HIS A 600 31.01 -35.69 -24.33
N VAL A 601 31.48 -36.00 -25.54
CA VAL A 601 32.58 -36.97 -25.71
C VAL A 601 33.84 -36.28 -25.16
N PRO A 602 34.59 -36.90 -24.23
CA PRO A 602 35.83 -36.31 -23.74
C PRO A 602 36.92 -36.48 -24.79
N SER A 603 37.13 -35.49 -25.66
CA SER A 603 38.33 -35.48 -26.50
C SER A 603 39.52 -34.95 -25.69
N ARG A 604 40.43 -35.87 -25.38
CA ARG A 604 41.78 -35.56 -24.91
C ARG A 604 42.60 -34.95 -26.07
N SER A 605 42.48 -33.66 -26.33
CA SER A 605 43.59 -32.87 -26.91
C SER A 605 43.23 -31.39 -27.00
N ASN A 606 44.23 -30.58 -26.69
CA ASN A 606 44.20 -29.12 -26.70
C ASN A 606 43.78 -28.53 -28.05
N LYS A 607 43.19 -27.32 -27.95
CA LYS A 607 42.77 -26.38 -29.00
C LYS A 607 41.42 -26.70 -29.66
N VAL A 608 40.35 -26.23 -29.02
CA VAL A 608 39.16 -25.82 -29.76
C VAL A 608 39.53 -24.50 -30.46
N PRO A 609 39.53 -24.44 -31.81
CA PRO A 609 39.62 -23.16 -32.50
C PRO A 609 38.40 -22.34 -32.08
N ASN A 610 38.60 -21.09 -31.67
CA ASN A 610 37.53 -20.15 -31.34
C ASN A 610 36.45 -20.18 -32.43
N GLN A 611 35.36 -20.92 -32.19
CA GLN A 611 34.19 -20.81 -33.04
C GLN A 611 33.60 -19.41 -32.84
N PRO A 612 33.24 -18.71 -33.92
CA PRO A 612 32.70 -17.37 -33.83
C PRO A 612 31.39 -17.42 -33.05
N LYS A 613 31.33 -16.68 -31.93
CA LYS A 613 30.13 -16.53 -31.12
C LYS A 613 29.01 -15.95 -31.98
N ASN A 614 28.07 -16.78 -32.40
CA ASN A 614 26.76 -16.34 -32.93
C ASN A 614 25.94 -15.75 -31.78
N ARG A 615 26.30 -14.53 -31.35
CA ARG A 615 25.33 -13.63 -30.77
C ARG A 615 24.28 -13.38 -31.85
N LYS A 616 23.00 -13.62 -31.57
CA LYS A 616 21.89 -13.07 -32.36
C LYS A 616 22.08 -11.57 -32.40
N LYS A 617 22.78 -11.13 -33.44
CA LYS A 617 22.93 -9.75 -33.79
C LYS A 617 21.54 -9.36 -34.29
N GLY A 618 20.85 -8.47 -33.56
CA GLY A 618 19.68 -7.77 -34.10
C GLY A 618 20.01 -7.21 -35.48
N ASP A 619 18.99 -6.95 -36.28
CA ASP A 619 19.04 -6.38 -37.64
C ASP A 619 20.36 -5.62 -37.91
N PRO A 620 21.22 -6.08 -38.85
CA PRO A 620 22.50 -5.44 -39.17
C PRO A 620 22.37 -3.94 -39.46
N ALA A 621 21.23 -3.49 -39.98
CA ALA A 621 20.92 -2.07 -40.19
C ALA A 621 20.80 -1.26 -38.88
N LYS A 622 20.52 -1.93 -37.75
CA LYS A 622 20.41 -1.38 -36.40
C LYS A 622 21.65 -1.62 -35.55
N GLN A 623 22.64 -2.34 -36.08
CA GLN A 623 23.91 -2.58 -35.41
C GLN A 623 24.94 -1.55 -35.83
N PHE A 624 25.09 -0.52 -35.00
CA PHE A 624 26.06 0.52 -35.23
C PHE A 624 27.49 -0.02 -35.08
N THR A 625 28.24 0.01 -36.19
CA THR A 625 29.69 -0.16 -36.21
C THR A 625 30.35 0.98 -35.42
N LYS A 626 31.40 0.68 -34.65
CA LYS A 626 32.27 1.74 -34.09
C LYS A 626 32.90 2.46 -35.29
N GLY A 627 32.44 3.67 -35.56
CA GLY A 627 32.93 4.47 -36.68
C GLY A 627 34.39 4.90 -36.53
N GLY A 628 35.01 5.33 -37.63
CA GLY A 628 36.34 5.95 -37.63
C GLY A 628 36.35 7.31 -36.92
N ALA A 629 37.52 7.77 -36.49
CA ALA A 629 37.68 9.09 -35.90
C ALA A 629 37.35 10.20 -36.92
N LEU A 630 36.83 11.34 -36.44
CA LEU A 630 36.53 12.50 -37.30
C LEU A 630 37.82 13.19 -37.74
N ASP A 631 38.16 13.05 -39.02
CA ASP A 631 39.32 13.66 -39.67
C ASP A 631 39.06 15.14 -40.06
N ASP A 632 40.10 15.80 -40.59
CA ASP A 632 40.06 17.22 -40.93
C ASP A 632 39.11 17.52 -42.11
N GLU A 633 38.97 16.61 -43.07
CA GLU A 633 38.03 16.74 -44.20
C GLU A 633 36.58 16.76 -43.68
N GLY A 634 36.25 15.84 -42.77
CA GLY A 634 34.95 15.78 -42.10
C GLY A 634 34.68 17.02 -41.24
N ARG A 635 35.68 17.55 -40.53
CA ARG A 635 35.55 18.80 -39.76
C ARG A 635 35.28 20.00 -40.67
N GLN A 636 36.08 20.17 -41.73
CA GLN A 636 35.92 21.26 -42.69
C GLN A 636 34.56 21.24 -43.38
N LEU A 637 34.03 20.05 -43.71
CA LEU A 637 32.71 19.93 -44.33
C LEU A 637 31.58 20.33 -43.37
N ILE A 638 31.66 19.92 -42.10
CA ILE A 638 30.71 20.33 -41.06
C ILE A 638 30.78 21.85 -40.85
N GLU A 639 31.99 22.41 -40.80
CA GLU A 639 32.24 23.84 -40.65
C GLU A 639 31.68 24.67 -41.79
N ALA A 640 31.88 24.22 -43.03
CA ALA A 640 31.38 24.89 -44.21
C ALA A 640 29.84 24.98 -44.19
N VAL A 641 29.17 23.91 -43.76
CA VAL A 641 27.71 23.90 -43.61
C VAL A 641 27.25 24.84 -42.49
N ILE A 642 27.89 24.81 -41.33
CA ILE A 642 27.56 25.72 -40.21
C ILE A 642 27.73 27.19 -40.64
N ARG A 643 28.83 27.53 -41.32
CA ARG A 643 29.08 28.89 -41.81
C ARG A 643 28.12 29.31 -42.94
N SER A 644 27.66 28.36 -43.75
CA SER A 644 26.68 28.64 -44.82
C SER A 644 25.28 28.97 -44.29
N LEU A 645 24.96 28.58 -43.05
CA LEU A 645 23.68 28.78 -42.39
C LEU A 645 23.70 30.00 -41.44
N GLY A 646 24.46 31.04 -41.80
CA GLY A 646 24.60 32.26 -41.00
C GLY A 646 23.24 32.86 -40.63
N GLY A 647 23.10 33.33 -39.38
CA GLY A 647 21.86 33.84 -38.80
C GLY A 647 21.01 32.82 -38.05
N ASP A 648 21.39 31.53 -38.06
CA ASP A 648 20.74 30.53 -37.18
C ASP A 648 21.32 30.59 -35.75
N PRO A 649 20.48 30.74 -34.70
CA PRO A 649 20.96 30.88 -33.32
C PRO A 649 21.79 29.70 -32.81
N TRP A 650 21.57 28.48 -33.34
CA TRP A 650 22.34 27.30 -32.96
C TRP A 650 23.73 27.33 -33.62
N CYS A 651 23.82 27.77 -34.89
CA CYS A 651 25.08 27.94 -35.60
C CYS A 651 25.94 29.07 -35.01
N GLU A 652 25.32 30.20 -34.65
CA GLU A 652 26.02 31.33 -34.03
C GLU A 652 26.63 30.95 -32.68
N GLU A 653 25.89 30.20 -31.86
CA GLU A 653 26.40 29.71 -30.57
C GLU A 653 27.53 28.69 -30.75
N TRP A 654 27.47 27.85 -31.79
CA TRP A 654 28.57 26.95 -32.13
C TRP A 654 29.84 27.71 -32.54
N ILE A 655 29.70 28.76 -33.36
CA ILE A 655 30.83 29.62 -33.76
C ILE A 655 31.44 30.31 -32.53
N ARG A 656 30.59 30.85 -31.64
CA ARG A 656 31.04 31.48 -30.38
C ARG A 656 31.87 30.52 -29.52
N LEU A 657 31.40 29.27 -29.35
CA LEU A 657 32.12 28.26 -28.56
C LEU A 657 33.44 27.87 -29.22
N ARG A 658 33.46 27.74 -30.55
CA ARG A 658 34.67 27.43 -31.31
C ARG A 658 35.74 28.51 -31.22
N ASP A 659 35.34 29.78 -31.36
CA ASP A 659 36.29 30.89 -31.32
C ASP A 659 36.93 31.03 -29.93
N ARG A 660 36.18 30.70 -28.86
CA ARG A 660 36.70 30.64 -27.48
C ARG A 660 37.69 29.48 -27.28
N GLU A 661 37.37 28.29 -27.77
CA GLU A 661 38.29 27.15 -27.73
C GLU A 661 39.58 27.43 -28.54
N ALA A 662 39.45 28.08 -29.71
CA ALA A 662 40.59 28.51 -30.53
C ALA A 662 41.42 29.62 -29.86
N GLY A 663 40.79 30.46 -29.03
CA GLY A 663 41.44 31.47 -28.19
C GLY A 663 42.14 30.90 -26.94
N GLY A 664 42.06 29.59 -26.71
CA GLY A 664 42.70 28.90 -25.58
C GLY A 664 41.90 28.94 -24.27
N GLU A 665 40.63 29.32 -24.30
CA GLU A 665 39.75 29.25 -23.12
C GLU A 665 39.25 27.82 -22.88
N GLU A 666 39.30 27.35 -21.63
CA GLU A 666 38.66 26.09 -21.22
C GLU A 666 37.14 26.28 -21.13
N LEU A 667 36.39 25.49 -21.91
CA LEU A 667 34.93 25.52 -21.91
C LEU A 667 34.36 24.67 -20.75
N PRO A 668 33.48 25.22 -19.89
CA PRO A 668 32.87 24.47 -18.79
C PRO A 668 31.92 23.39 -19.32
N GLU A 669 31.87 22.23 -18.66
CA GLU A 669 31.05 21.07 -19.10
C GLU A 669 29.53 21.34 -19.17
N THR A 670 29.08 22.45 -18.58
CA THR A 670 27.69 22.92 -18.56
C THR A 670 27.28 23.65 -19.85
N GLU A 671 28.23 24.17 -20.64
CA GLU A 671 27.96 24.83 -21.92
C GLU A 671 27.92 23.80 -23.05
N GLN A 672 26.80 23.09 -23.17
CA GLN A 672 26.57 22.10 -24.23
C GLN A 672 25.45 22.52 -25.17
N LEU A 673 25.70 22.44 -26.47
CA LEU A 673 24.68 22.60 -27.49
C LEU A 673 23.75 21.40 -27.52
N SER A 674 22.46 21.65 -27.74
CA SER A 674 21.47 20.58 -27.90
C SER A 674 21.46 20.08 -29.35
N PRO A 675 21.91 18.85 -29.66
CA PRO A 675 22.00 18.37 -31.04
C PRO A 675 20.63 18.20 -31.71
N THR A 676 19.55 18.09 -30.93
CA THR A 676 18.19 17.97 -31.45
C THR A 676 17.62 19.29 -31.99
N LYS A 677 18.25 20.42 -31.63
CA LYS A 677 17.92 21.77 -32.10
C LYS A 677 18.77 22.22 -33.30
N ALA A 678 19.74 21.43 -33.72
CA ALA A 678 20.55 21.75 -34.89
C ALA A 678 19.66 21.84 -36.17
N PRO A 679 19.96 22.80 -37.07
CA PRO A 679 19.34 22.90 -38.39
C PRO A 679 19.27 21.58 -39.16
N GLU A 680 18.23 21.44 -39.99
CA GLU A 680 17.97 20.21 -40.74
C GLU A 680 19.11 19.90 -41.73
N GLU A 681 19.70 20.92 -42.33
CA GLU A 681 20.83 20.86 -43.25
C GLU A 681 22.09 20.30 -42.56
N ILE A 682 22.34 20.69 -41.30
CA ILE A 682 23.45 20.13 -40.51
C ILE A 682 23.16 18.67 -40.21
N LEU A 683 21.97 18.35 -39.69
CA LEU A 683 21.62 16.96 -39.36
C LEU A 683 21.62 16.03 -40.59
N ARG A 684 21.26 16.55 -41.77
CA ARG A 684 21.38 15.86 -43.06
C ARG A 684 22.83 15.58 -43.41
N THR A 685 23.71 16.59 -43.34
CA THR A 685 25.14 16.44 -43.60
C THR A 685 25.79 15.44 -42.65
N LEU A 686 25.43 15.47 -41.37
CA LEU A 686 25.91 14.50 -40.37
C LEU A 686 25.41 13.08 -40.64
N ALA A 687 24.18 12.92 -41.12
CA ALA A 687 23.64 11.63 -41.56
C ALA A 687 24.40 11.09 -42.78
N GLN A 688 24.69 11.95 -43.75
CA GLN A 688 25.47 11.61 -44.95
C GLN A 688 26.91 11.22 -44.61
N LEU A 689 27.61 12.04 -43.83
CA LEU A 689 28.97 11.76 -43.35
C LEU A 689 29.05 10.44 -42.59
N ARG A 690 28.02 10.12 -41.79
CA ARG A 690 27.94 8.85 -41.07
C ARG A 690 27.67 7.67 -42.00
N ARG A 691 26.84 7.83 -43.01
CA ARG A 691 26.55 6.77 -43.99
C ARG A 691 27.76 6.47 -44.87
N ASP A 692 28.40 7.52 -45.36
CA ASP A 692 29.37 7.43 -46.45
C ASP A 692 30.81 7.25 -45.93
N ARG A 693 31.16 7.88 -44.80
CA ARG A 693 32.51 7.82 -44.18
C ARG A 693 32.56 7.06 -42.85
N GLN A 694 31.41 6.62 -42.33
CA GLN A 694 31.30 5.87 -41.07
C GLN A 694 31.98 6.57 -39.88
N TYR A 695 31.86 7.89 -39.72
CA TYR A 695 32.45 8.59 -38.57
C TYR A 695 31.78 8.26 -37.23
N SER A 696 32.59 8.31 -36.16
CA SER A 696 32.24 8.11 -34.76
C SER A 696 31.34 9.25 -34.24
N VAL A 697 30.12 8.90 -33.79
CA VAL A 697 29.17 9.89 -33.25
C VAL A 697 29.68 10.59 -31.98
N PRO A 698 30.37 9.92 -31.04
CA PRO A 698 31.03 10.61 -29.94
C PRO A 698 32.00 11.70 -30.40
N ASP A 699 32.77 11.46 -31.46
CA ASP A 699 33.76 12.44 -31.94
C ASP A 699 33.10 13.61 -32.68
N ILE A 700 32.07 13.34 -33.48
CA ILE A 700 31.22 14.40 -34.06
C ILE A 700 30.53 15.19 -32.95
N SER A 701 30.00 14.52 -31.92
CA SER A 701 29.32 15.18 -30.80
C SER A 701 30.26 16.05 -29.99
N ARG A 702 31.52 15.63 -29.81
CA ARG A 702 32.55 16.45 -29.16
C ARG A 702 32.86 17.68 -30.00
N PHE A 703 33.03 17.52 -31.32
CA PHE A 703 33.25 18.64 -32.24
C PHE A 703 32.08 19.63 -32.30
N LEU A 704 30.84 19.16 -32.10
CA LEU A 704 29.64 20.00 -32.08
C LEU A 704 29.28 20.54 -30.69
N TYR A 705 30.13 20.35 -29.68
CA TYR A 705 29.83 20.68 -28.28
C TYR A 705 28.51 20.07 -27.75
N GLY A 706 28.12 18.90 -28.28
CA GLY A 706 26.84 18.22 -28.01
C GLY A 706 26.82 17.23 -26.84
N GLY A 707 27.93 17.16 -26.08
CA GLY A 707 28.14 16.26 -24.94
C GLY A 707 29.00 15.03 -25.24
N LYS A 708 29.61 14.44 -24.19
CA LYS A 708 30.68 13.42 -24.27
C LYS A 708 30.25 12.09 -24.91
N ASN A 709 29.01 11.66 -24.69
CA ASN A 709 28.56 10.32 -25.11
C ASN A 709 27.90 10.30 -26.50
N GLY A 710 27.47 11.44 -27.03
CA GLY A 710 26.81 11.55 -28.32
C GLY A 710 25.40 10.96 -28.41
N ASP A 711 24.76 10.56 -27.31
CA ASP A 711 23.42 9.95 -27.33
C ASP A 711 22.32 10.86 -27.89
N LYS A 712 22.36 12.15 -27.55
CA LYS A 712 21.41 13.14 -28.08
C LYS A 712 21.61 13.36 -29.57
N LEU A 713 22.87 13.41 -30.03
CA LEU A 713 23.20 13.50 -31.45
C LEU A 713 22.82 12.22 -32.21
N ARG A 714 23.03 11.04 -31.63
CA ARG A 714 22.59 9.75 -32.20
C ARG A 714 21.09 9.77 -32.49
N LYS A 715 20.28 10.21 -31.53
CA LYS A 715 18.82 10.31 -31.68
C LYS A 715 18.43 11.37 -32.72
N ALA A 716 19.11 12.52 -32.76
CA ALA A 716 18.84 13.57 -33.73
C ALA A 716 19.11 13.13 -35.18
N ILE A 717 20.26 12.47 -35.43
CA ILE A 717 20.60 11.92 -36.74
C ILE A 717 19.60 10.86 -37.18
N ALA A 718 19.26 9.89 -36.30
CA ALA A 718 18.34 8.82 -36.64
C ALA A 718 16.90 9.31 -36.94
N ASN A 719 16.43 10.29 -36.17
CA ASN A 719 15.03 10.73 -36.25
C ASN A 719 14.78 11.82 -37.30
N LYS A 720 15.72 12.76 -37.46
CA LYS A 720 15.59 13.93 -38.35
C LYS A 720 16.58 13.87 -39.51
N GLY A 721 17.86 13.61 -39.23
CA GLY A 721 18.93 13.63 -40.25
C GLY A 721 18.73 12.60 -41.37
N MET A 722 18.41 11.35 -41.04
CA MET A 722 18.14 10.30 -42.04
C MET A 722 16.92 10.61 -42.90
N LYS A 723 15.85 11.17 -42.31
CA LYS A 723 14.65 11.57 -43.05
C LYS A 723 14.93 12.74 -43.99
N ALA A 724 15.72 13.71 -43.54
CA ALA A 724 16.15 14.84 -44.35
C ALA A 724 17.03 14.40 -45.54
N LEU A 725 17.91 13.41 -45.31
CA LEU A 725 18.74 12.80 -46.35
C LEU A 725 17.90 12.06 -47.39
N GLU A 726 16.97 11.22 -46.96
CA GLU A 726 16.04 10.50 -47.85
C GLU A 726 15.15 11.46 -48.67
N LYS A 727 14.69 12.56 -48.06
CA LYS A 727 13.90 13.59 -48.75
C LYS A 727 14.72 14.30 -49.82
N HIS A 728 15.97 14.64 -49.51
CA HIS A 728 16.89 15.27 -50.46
C HIS A 728 17.19 14.35 -51.65
N GLU A 729 17.47 13.07 -51.40
CA GLU A 729 17.73 12.08 -52.45
C GLU A 729 16.52 11.85 -53.37
N LYS A 730 15.30 11.87 -52.82
CA LYS A 730 14.07 11.82 -53.61
C LYS A 730 13.83 13.08 -54.45
N SER A 731 14.25 14.26 -53.97
CA SER A 731 14.16 15.51 -54.74
C SER A 731 15.27 15.69 -55.77
N SER A 732 16.37 14.93 -55.69
CA SER A 732 17.53 15.02 -56.59
C SER A 732 17.59 13.90 -57.65
N GLY A 733 16.56 13.06 -57.76
CA GLY A 733 16.47 12.01 -58.78
C GLY A 733 16.26 12.57 -60.20
N PRO A 734 16.76 11.89 -61.26
CA PRO A 734 16.66 12.37 -62.63
C PRO A 734 15.20 12.44 -63.08
N GLY A 735 14.83 13.57 -63.68
CA GLY A 735 13.46 13.94 -64.00
C GLY A 735 12.71 12.91 -64.86
N VAL A 736 11.51 12.57 -64.41
CA VAL A 736 10.43 12.21 -65.33
C VAL A 736 9.72 13.51 -65.66
N VAL A 737 10.00 14.02 -66.85
CA VAL A 737 9.22 15.05 -67.53
C VAL A 737 7.76 14.60 -67.51
N LYS A 738 6.90 15.35 -66.80
CA LYS A 738 5.47 15.36 -67.08
C LYS A 738 5.10 16.73 -67.59
N SER A 739 4.71 16.69 -68.85
CA SER A 739 4.17 17.71 -69.73
C SER A 739 3.17 18.64 -69.05
N GLU A 740 3.24 19.90 -69.49
CA GLU A 740 2.25 20.95 -69.33
C GLU A 740 0.86 20.47 -69.78
N ASP A 741 -0.17 20.80 -69.01
CA ASP A 741 -1.49 21.22 -69.50
C ASP A 741 -2.29 21.86 -68.33
N VAL A 742 -2.31 23.19 -68.33
CA VAL A 742 -3.48 24.08 -68.43
C VAL A 742 -4.75 23.78 -67.58
N GLU A 743 -5.03 24.77 -66.71
CA GLU A 743 -6.32 25.35 -66.29
C GLU A 743 -7.31 24.67 -65.31
N MET A 744 -7.62 25.50 -64.28
CA MET A 744 -8.94 25.92 -63.79
C MET A 744 -9.73 25.04 -62.81
N GLY A 745 -9.97 25.63 -61.62
CA GLY A 745 -11.33 26.02 -61.24
C GLY A 745 -12.16 25.07 -60.37
N GLU A 746 -12.33 25.49 -59.12
CA GLU A 746 -13.58 25.50 -58.33
C GLU A 746 -14.38 24.21 -57.98
N ALA A 747 -14.72 24.19 -56.68
CA ALA A 747 -16.03 23.95 -56.07
C ALA A 747 -16.69 22.54 -56.03
N SER A 748 -16.92 22.14 -54.77
CA SER A 748 -18.19 21.66 -54.20
C SER A 748 -18.71 20.22 -54.42
N SER A 749 -19.11 19.64 -53.28
CA SER A 749 -20.31 18.78 -53.04
C SER A 749 -20.29 17.34 -53.58
N SER A 750 -20.37 16.34 -52.70
CA SER A 750 -21.61 15.58 -52.34
C SER A 750 -21.53 14.15 -52.90
N VAL A 751 -21.57 13.13 -52.04
CA VAL A 751 -22.72 12.24 -51.76
C VAL A 751 -22.62 10.87 -52.46
N ALA A 752 -22.75 9.84 -51.62
CA ALA A 752 -23.26 8.48 -51.83
C ALA A 752 -22.63 7.53 -52.88
N GLY A 753 -22.18 6.38 -52.35
CA GLY A 753 -22.85 5.11 -52.67
C GLY A 753 -22.26 4.23 -53.78
N PRO A 754 -22.76 2.98 -53.92
CA PRO A 754 -21.94 1.78 -53.69
C PRO A 754 -21.92 0.78 -54.87
N SER A 755 -21.01 -0.20 -54.84
CA SER A 755 -21.09 -1.56 -55.46
C SER A 755 -19.67 -2.18 -55.51
N SER A 756 -19.36 -3.28 -54.82
CA SER A 756 -19.71 -4.70 -55.00
C SER A 756 -18.84 -5.48 -56.00
N ALA A 757 -18.34 -6.61 -55.47
CA ALA A 757 -18.11 -7.92 -56.11
C ALA A 757 -16.77 -8.23 -56.82
N SER A 758 -16.05 -9.20 -56.25
CA SER A 758 -15.72 -10.52 -56.85
C SER A 758 -14.65 -11.24 -56.00
N ALA A 759 -14.44 -12.55 -55.97
CA ALA A 759 -15.26 -13.78 -55.94
C ALA A 759 -14.26 -14.98 -55.81
N SER A 760 -14.76 -16.13 -55.32
CA SER A 760 -14.18 -17.52 -55.41
C SER A 760 -13.24 -17.97 -54.28
N ALA A 761 -13.29 -19.19 -53.70
CA ALA A 761 -14.09 -20.43 -53.82
C ALA A 761 -13.88 -21.26 -52.52
N VAL A 762 -14.87 -21.86 -51.82
CA VAL A 762 -15.63 -23.13 -51.97
C VAL A 762 -14.79 -24.42 -52.11
N ALA A 763 -14.88 -25.32 -51.10
CA ALA A 763 -15.36 -26.72 -51.23
C ALA A 763 -15.26 -27.56 -49.93
N GLY A 764 -16.38 -27.73 -49.22
CA GLY A 764 -17.11 -29.00 -49.05
C GLY A 764 -16.62 -30.19 -48.16
N PRO A 765 -17.55 -31.07 -47.71
CA PRO A 765 -17.52 -31.73 -46.39
C PRO A 765 -17.57 -33.29 -46.43
N SER A 766 -17.51 -33.98 -45.27
CA SER A 766 -18.09 -35.34 -45.14
C SER A 766 -18.40 -35.76 -43.68
N THR A 767 -19.32 -36.72 -43.59
CA THR A 767 -20.13 -37.22 -42.47
C THR A 767 -19.57 -38.51 -41.83
N GLY A 768 -20.06 -38.86 -40.62
CA GLY A 768 -19.61 -40.00 -39.75
C GLY A 768 -19.90 -41.43 -40.24
N PRO A 769 -19.72 -42.51 -39.42
CA PRO A 769 -20.70 -42.88 -38.38
C PRO A 769 -20.24 -43.75 -37.15
N SER A 770 -21.13 -43.79 -36.14
CA SER A 770 -21.47 -44.82 -35.12
C SER A 770 -20.62 -46.10 -34.88
N ARG A 771 -20.35 -46.39 -33.58
CA ARG A 771 -20.73 -47.69 -32.95
C ARG A 771 -20.76 -47.67 -31.41
N LYS A 772 -21.80 -48.30 -30.88
CA LYS A 772 -22.17 -48.55 -29.48
C LYS A 772 -21.18 -49.48 -28.74
N ARG A 773 -21.00 -49.29 -27.43
CA ARG A 773 -21.09 -50.40 -26.47
C ARG A 773 -21.52 -49.91 -25.07
N ARG A 774 -22.49 -50.64 -24.54
CA ARG A 774 -23.20 -50.52 -23.27
C ARG A 774 -22.61 -51.59 -22.35
N ALA A 775 -22.33 -51.27 -21.09
CA ALA A 775 -22.25 -52.24 -20.01
C ALA A 775 -22.56 -51.57 -18.68
N SER A 776 -23.61 -52.08 -18.06
CA SER A 776 -24.19 -51.79 -16.76
C SER A 776 -23.60 -52.72 -15.69
N SER A 777 -23.49 -52.23 -14.46
CA SER A 777 -23.56 -52.97 -13.18
C SER A 777 -23.48 -51.90 -12.07
N GLU A 778 -24.53 -51.54 -11.33
CA GLU A 778 -25.20 -52.34 -10.28
C GLU A 778 -24.25 -53.27 -9.53
N ARG A 779 -23.82 -52.84 -8.34
CA ARG A 779 -23.68 -53.70 -7.17
C ARG A 779 -23.66 -52.88 -5.88
N GLU A 780 -24.77 -52.97 -5.16
CA GLU A 780 -24.81 -52.93 -3.70
C GLU A 780 -23.91 -54.02 -3.11
N SER A 781 -23.15 -53.66 -2.08
CA SER A 781 -22.74 -54.46 -0.91
C SER A 781 -21.78 -53.54 -0.15
N GLY A 782 -22.15 -53.00 1.01
CA GLY A 782 -22.31 -53.80 2.21
C GLY A 782 -20.93 -54.06 2.81
N ARG A 783 -20.39 -53.09 3.56
CA ARG A 783 -19.41 -53.40 4.61
C ARG A 783 -19.36 -52.30 5.66
N GLU A 784 -20.01 -52.62 6.77
CA GLU A 784 -19.69 -52.15 8.10
C GLU A 784 -18.17 -52.21 8.33
N GLY A 785 -17.63 -51.11 8.84
CA GLY A 785 -16.24 -50.97 9.24
C GLY A 785 -16.21 -50.12 10.49
N THR A 786 -16.53 -50.78 11.59
CA THR A 786 -16.48 -50.31 12.98
C THR A 786 -15.16 -49.61 13.26
N ALA A 787 -15.21 -48.31 13.57
CA ALA A 787 -14.08 -47.60 14.17
C ALA A 787 -13.94 -48.06 15.63
N PRO A 788 -12.74 -48.44 16.10
CA PRO A 788 -12.55 -48.78 17.50
C PRO A 788 -12.62 -47.51 18.36
N PRO A 789 -13.27 -47.56 19.54
CA PRO A 789 -13.28 -46.44 20.47
C PRO A 789 -11.90 -46.30 21.12
N PHE A 790 -11.28 -45.13 20.96
CA PHE A 790 -10.18 -44.74 21.83
C PHE A 790 -10.77 -44.42 23.21
N GLU A 791 -10.61 -45.37 24.13
CA GLU A 791 -10.81 -45.15 25.56
C GLU A 791 -9.88 -44.04 26.05
N ARG A 792 -10.50 -42.99 26.62
CA ARG A 792 -9.80 -42.01 27.45
C ARG A 792 -9.46 -42.70 28.77
N GLU A 793 -8.22 -43.19 28.90
CA GLU A 793 -7.64 -43.44 30.21
C GLU A 793 -7.55 -42.10 30.97
N ARG A 794 -8.44 -41.95 31.97
CA ARG A 794 -8.30 -40.94 33.02
C ARG A 794 -7.07 -41.29 33.85
N ILE A 795 -5.95 -40.65 33.54
CA ILE A 795 -4.81 -40.59 34.45
C ILE A 795 -5.21 -39.66 35.60
N THR A 796 -5.71 -40.25 36.69
CA THR A 796 -5.93 -39.56 37.97
C THR A 796 -4.58 -39.44 38.67
N LEU A 797 -3.83 -38.37 38.41
CA LEU A 797 -2.69 -37.99 39.24
C LEU A 797 -3.21 -37.28 40.50
N PRO A 798 -2.82 -37.71 41.73
CA PRO A 798 -3.19 -36.98 42.93
C PRO A 798 -2.35 -35.72 43.05
N LEU A 799 -2.92 -34.55 42.70
CA LEU A 799 -2.33 -33.26 43.04
C LEU A 799 -2.42 -33.06 44.56
N ARG A 800 -1.34 -33.36 45.27
CA ARG A 800 -1.08 -32.78 46.59
C ARG A 800 -0.72 -31.30 46.40
N LEU A 801 -1.73 -30.43 46.41
CA LEU A 801 -1.51 -28.98 46.53
C LEU A 801 -1.26 -28.64 48.01
N GLY A 802 0.02 -28.53 48.37
CA GLY A 802 0.46 -27.92 49.63
C GLY A 802 0.29 -26.41 49.60
N ALA A 803 -0.96 -25.94 49.54
CA ALA A 803 -1.25 -24.51 49.70
C ALA A 803 -0.88 -24.09 51.14
N PRO A 804 0.03 -23.12 51.33
CA PRO A 804 0.48 -22.75 52.68
C PRO A 804 -0.63 -22.02 53.42
N GLN A 805 -0.89 -22.38 54.70
CA GLN A 805 -1.76 -21.55 55.55
C GLN A 805 -1.18 -20.14 55.66
N VAL A 806 -2.04 -19.13 55.53
CA VAL A 806 -1.70 -17.71 55.67
C VAL A 806 -2.43 -17.20 56.91
N PRO A 807 -1.73 -16.70 57.95
CA PRO A 807 -2.38 -16.19 59.15
C PRO A 807 -3.39 -15.08 58.82
N GLY A 808 -4.59 -15.14 59.41
CA GLY A 808 -5.71 -14.23 59.12
C GLY A 808 -6.55 -14.62 57.90
N TYR A 809 -6.28 -15.77 57.28
CA TYR A 809 -7.03 -16.27 56.14
C TYR A 809 -7.37 -17.76 56.30
N GLU A 810 -8.63 -18.12 56.07
CA GLU A 810 -9.12 -19.50 55.99
C GLU A 810 -8.87 -20.05 54.58
N LEU A 811 -8.07 -21.11 54.45
CA LEU A 811 -7.85 -21.79 53.17
C LEU A 811 -9.07 -22.68 52.83
N ARG A 812 -9.70 -22.41 51.68
CA ARG A 812 -10.79 -23.21 51.09
C ARG A 812 -10.40 -23.73 49.71
N VAL A 813 -11.11 -24.75 49.23
CA VAL A 813 -10.88 -25.34 47.90
C VAL A 813 -12.18 -25.27 47.13
N GLY A 814 -12.18 -24.57 45.99
CA GLY A 814 -13.36 -24.41 45.14
C GLY A 814 -13.72 -25.70 44.41
N ALA A 815 -14.89 -25.71 43.76
CA ALA A 815 -15.40 -26.90 43.05
C ALA A 815 -14.44 -27.46 41.96
N GLY A 816 -13.57 -26.63 41.40
CA GLY A 816 -12.52 -27.02 40.46
C GLY A 816 -11.20 -27.51 41.10
N GLY A 817 -11.15 -27.69 42.42
CA GLY A 817 -9.93 -28.11 43.14
C GLY A 817 -8.90 -26.99 43.34
N GLN A 818 -9.21 -25.75 42.96
CA GLN A 818 -8.31 -24.61 43.13
C GLN A 818 -8.40 -24.05 44.56
N PRO A 819 -7.28 -23.95 45.31
CA PRO A 819 -7.27 -23.33 46.63
C PRO A 819 -7.46 -21.81 46.53
N TYR A 820 -8.32 -21.26 47.37
CA TYR A 820 -8.51 -19.83 47.60
C TYR A 820 -8.57 -19.58 49.11
N TYR A 821 -8.38 -18.33 49.52
CA TYR A 821 -8.22 -17.91 50.90
C TYR A 821 -9.32 -16.90 51.23
N VAL A 822 -10.10 -17.16 52.27
CA VAL A 822 -11.11 -16.24 52.76
C VAL A 822 -10.52 -15.47 53.93
N ASP A 823 -10.47 -14.16 53.81
CA ASP A 823 -9.98 -13.28 54.87
C ASP A 823 -10.91 -13.38 56.10
N GLU A 824 -10.38 -13.76 57.26
CA GLU A 824 -11.19 -14.05 58.46
C GLU A 824 -11.89 -12.80 59.02
N GLU A 825 -11.36 -11.59 58.76
CA GLU A 825 -11.95 -10.34 59.23
C GLU A 825 -12.97 -9.77 58.23
N THR A 826 -12.66 -9.83 56.93
CA THR A 826 -13.47 -9.16 55.90
C THR A 826 -14.40 -10.08 55.12
N GLY A 827 -14.19 -11.40 55.17
CA GLY A 827 -14.95 -12.39 54.42
C GLY A 827 -14.66 -12.43 52.92
N PHE A 828 -13.77 -11.56 52.40
CA PHE A 828 -13.45 -11.54 50.98
C PHE A 828 -12.58 -12.73 50.58
N SER A 829 -12.82 -13.23 49.36
CA SER A 829 -12.05 -14.33 48.77
C SER A 829 -10.82 -13.82 48.03
N TYR A 830 -9.69 -14.50 48.20
CA TYR A 830 -8.40 -14.18 47.61
C TYR A 830 -7.77 -15.43 46.99
N VAL A 831 -6.99 -15.26 45.94
CA VAL A 831 -6.08 -16.30 45.43
C VAL A 831 -4.63 -15.86 45.63
N ARG A 832 -3.76 -16.81 45.97
CA ARG A 832 -2.35 -16.54 46.16
C ARG A 832 -1.60 -16.71 44.85
N VAL A 833 -1.22 -15.61 44.21
CA VAL A 833 -0.47 -15.60 42.95
C VAL A 833 0.92 -15.06 43.24
N GLU A 834 1.95 -15.85 42.97
CA GLU A 834 3.37 -15.48 43.16
C GLU A 834 3.70 -14.94 44.56
N GLY A 835 3.05 -15.51 45.59
CA GLY A 835 3.27 -15.11 46.98
C GLY A 835 2.46 -13.90 47.46
N ARG A 836 1.65 -13.27 46.60
CA ARG A 836 0.74 -12.15 46.95
C ARG A 836 -0.72 -12.60 46.98
N MET A 837 -1.52 -12.00 47.86
CA MET A 837 -2.95 -12.23 47.95
C MET A 837 -3.68 -11.29 46.97
N VAL A 838 -4.37 -11.86 45.99
CA VAL A 838 -5.14 -11.11 44.99
C VAL A 838 -6.62 -11.36 45.25
N ARG A 839 -7.38 -10.30 45.53
CA ARG A 839 -8.82 -10.39 45.82
C ARG A 839 -9.58 -10.81 44.56
N LEU A 840 -10.42 -11.85 44.69
CA LEU A 840 -11.42 -12.19 43.69
C LEU A 840 -12.56 -11.17 43.79
N ARG A 841 -12.93 -10.56 42.66
CA ARG A 841 -14.16 -9.77 42.60
C ARG A 841 -15.33 -10.73 42.47
N GLU A 842 -16.26 -10.66 43.42
CA GLU A 842 -17.57 -11.27 43.27
C GLU A 842 -18.30 -10.50 42.15
N GLU A 843 -18.34 -11.09 40.96
CA GLU A 843 -19.32 -10.74 39.94
C GLU A 843 -20.54 -11.65 40.17
N ASP A 844 -21.73 -11.05 40.19
CA ASP A 844 -23.02 -11.59 40.59
C ASP A 844 -23.23 -13.10 40.31
N VAL A 845 -23.24 -13.92 41.37
CA VAL A 845 -23.62 -15.36 41.36
C VAL A 845 -24.97 -15.59 42.07
N ASP A 846 -25.80 -14.55 42.21
CA ASP A 846 -27.14 -14.67 42.81
C ASP A 846 -28.25 -14.34 41.81
N SER A 847 -28.45 -15.20 40.81
CA SER A 847 -29.75 -15.35 40.14
C SER A 847 -29.85 -16.71 39.43
N ASP A 848 -29.83 -17.80 40.18
CA ASP A 848 -30.36 -19.11 39.70
C ASP A 848 -30.59 -20.06 40.89
N ALA A 849 -31.56 -19.71 41.74
CA ALA A 849 -32.09 -20.64 42.74
C ALA A 849 -33.49 -20.22 43.26
N GLU A 850 -34.50 -20.11 42.39
CA GLU A 850 -35.89 -20.27 42.85
C GLU A 850 -36.69 -21.24 41.97
N MET A 851 -36.78 -22.45 42.52
CA MET A 851 -37.73 -23.53 42.32
C MET A 851 -39.12 -23.11 41.82
N SER A 852 -39.56 -23.68 40.69
CA SER A 852 -40.98 -23.96 40.45
C SER A 852 -41.17 -25.41 40.03
N GLY A 853 -41.50 -26.24 41.03
CA GLY A 853 -42.02 -27.58 40.86
C GLY A 853 -43.27 -27.74 41.72
N ALA A 854 -44.44 -27.56 41.13
CA ALA A 854 -45.71 -28.00 41.71
C ALA A 854 -46.76 -28.19 40.60
N GLY A 855 -46.92 -29.44 40.18
CA GLY A 855 -48.09 -29.91 39.43
C GLY A 855 -48.54 -31.23 40.05
N GLY A 856 -49.68 -31.21 40.75
CA GLY A 856 -50.29 -32.39 41.34
C GLY A 856 -51.56 -32.06 42.14
N ALA A 857 -52.71 -32.40 41.53
CA ALA A 857 -54.11 -32.29 41.97
C ALA A 857 -54.80 -30.92 41.80
#